data_AF-A0A9P0QN30-F1
#
_entry.id   AF-A0A9P0QN30-F1
#
_cell.length_a   1.000
_cell.length_b   1.000
_cell.length_c   1.000
_cell.angle_alpha   90.00
_cell.angle_beta   90.00
_cell.angle_gamma   90.00
#
_symmetry.space_group_name_H-M   'P 1'
#
loop_
_entity.id
_entity.type
_entity.pdbx_description
1 polymer ?
#
loop_
_entity_poly.entity_id
_entity_poly.type
_entity_poly.pdbx_seq_one_letter_code
_entity_poly.pdbx_strand_id
1 'polypeptide(L)'
;MQIDRQTLVFFIVMFIFLSLPSSEDEPHSTKEKEALEKFEKSLTSQHHEMMNSTYESGYGKVDGFLLSYQDSLQNKNISDWPFHHFDKDKFPWEEDEKYSILPNVVSDRIKSFWGINSSKTDESSYLLNITGSCKGSFEKRPYNKDIRPLNVPLPAYLQDYATEYTGYRRGRDSYDDDGNPKDDRGADDSSSYIPEKVGNITFDTGKVSFAINNSPYNFRDPKLNKVNVSEEDRFDNVVVSYGSMYIRDEDDINENKIDMQGLYFQDTGSLFLSSLSAKFMSALAFPHLVMYKDLFANSQKLVDQYFSSNNFKKLYSVDSLYNLVSEATDKCEYVGYIQFQKTNFTKEQLREIDDELLFPSGIPITHDIPKLVVEDYLLYSPDCGIVLEKPKNTEFQGESVEVFRREGKLMLRGLFVLLFIQLILLIKEIKQIRTPGQLSNISSTTVSIFSLQDSLVALIFLLATTIFQSSYLSFVSVSVLAFFMSAVFEMRFLVNVLTNQQNERGISWWEILRGGSSNEEGAGGPTNNTTAPTETDTEAPPGTNTPGNPIVPPADVPGVPVTGFVESDEARISNGLFARTFFFTICTIFLIISAISWRQSYRRVFEITAFMLANSYWLPQFLRNTLKNRRRSFSWNFIIFTSMIRLTPIYYINFYKSNSFRHRQNDYLEVILVTSWVSVQVGLLYFQEALGARFWINDKWLPKAFDYHPILNVTDLESGFSSDILANIRELSESDGDSQQTGNGVVTCKVGCTICMNDIDLPVIVEVDPKLQGSLNAADKKKAQQYMIAPCHHIFHKECLEDWMKYKLQCPICRNPLPPV
;
A
#
# COMPACT_ATOMS: atom_id res chain seq x y z
N MET A 1 -1.70 -29.91 -9.87
CA MET A 1 -0.62 -29.78 -8.86
C MET A 1 -0.76 -30.93 -7.88
N GLN A 2 0.15 -31.91 -7.93
CA GLN A 2 0.27 -32.89 -6.85
C GLN A 2 1.09 -32.22 -5.74
N ILE A 3 0.46 -31.92 -4.62
CA ILE A 3 1.17 -31.39 -3.45
C ILE A 3 1.96 -32.56 -2.86
N ASP A 4 3.27 -32.38 -2.76
CA ASP A 4 4.17 -33.38 -2.18
C ASP A 4 3.79 -33.64 -0.70
N ARG A 5 3.88 -34.90 -0.29
CA ARG A 5 3.43 -35.38 1.03
C ARG A 5 4.20 -34.69 2.16
N GLN A 6 5.47 -34.34 1.93
CA GLN A 6 6.28 -33.58 2.89
C GLN A 6 5.79 -32.14 3.05
N THR A 7 5.38 -31.52 1.94
CA THR A 7 4.82 -30.16 1.95
C THR A 7 3.47 -30.13 2.68
N LEU A 8 2.63 -31.15 2.46
CA LEU A 8 1.35 -31.30 3.16
C LEU A 8 1.54 -31.54 4.68
N VAL A 9 2.51 -32.36 5.08
CA VAL A 9 2.85 -32.57 6.50
C VAL A 9 3.39 -31.30 7.14
N PHE A 10 4.24 -30.53 6.44
CA PHE A 10 4.72 -29.24 6.93
C PHE A 10 3.55 -28.28 7.17
N PHE A 11 2.61 -28.16 6.23
CA PHE A 11 1.42 -27.32 6.41
C PHE A 11 0.52 -27.81 7.54
N ILE A 12 0.35 -29.12 7.73
CA ILE A 12 -0.42 -29.67 8.86
C ILE A 12 0.26 -29.34 10.19
N VAL A 13 1.57 -29.53 10.30
CA VAL A 13 2.32 -29.23 11.53
C VAL A 13 2.30 -27.73 11.82
N MET A 14 2.51 -26.89 10.81
CA MET A 14 2.40 -25.44 10.93
C MET A 14 0.99 -25.01 11.35
N PHE A 15 -0.05 -25.64 10.76
CA PHE A 15 -1.44 -25.36 11.13
C PHE A 15 -1.74 -25.81 12.55
N ILE A 16 -1.19 -26.94 13.02
CA ILE A 16 -1.28 -27.38 14.42
C ILE A 16 -0.61 -26.37 15.35
N PHE A 17 0.61 -25.91 15.05
CA PHE A 17 1.28 -24.90 15.87
C PHE A 17 0.57 -23.54 15.87
N LEU A 18 -0.04 -23.14 14.75
CA LEU A 18 -0.85 -21.93 14.64
C LEU A 18 -2.27 -22.08 15.25
N SER A 19 -2.73 -23.30 15.49
CA SER A 19 -4.06 -23.60 16.04
C SER A 19 -4.05 -24.17 17.44
N LEU A 20 -2.87 -24.42 18.03
CA LEU A 20 -2.74 -24.65 19.46
C LEU A 20 -3.22 -23.38 20.16
N PRO A 21 -4.33 -23.42 20.90
CA PRO A 21 -4.72 -22.27 21.70
C PRO A 21 -3.60 -22.03 22.72
N SER A 22 -3.04 -20.82 22.75
CA SER A 22 -2.31 -20.37 23.91
C SER A 22 -3.32 -20.39 25.06
N SER A 23 -3.18 -21.36 25.97
CA SER A 23 -3.98 -21.40 27.20
C SER A 23 -3.44 -20.32 28.14
N GLU A 24 -3.61 -19.05 27.75
CA GLU A 24 -3.13 -17.85 28.47
C GLU A 24 -4.07 -17.41 29.60
N ASP A 25 -5.20 -18.10 29.79
CA ASP A 25 -6.21 -17.72 30.79
C ASP A 25 -5.96 -18.29 32.20
N GLU A 26 -5.05 -19.26 32.38
CA GLU A 26 -4.76 -19.87 33.68
C GLU A 26 -3.47 -19.32 34.31
N PRO A 27 -3.47 -18.95 35.61
CA PRO A 27 -2.29 -18.41 36.28
C PRO A 27 -1.15 -19.44 36.29
N HIS A 28 0.03 -19.02 35.86
CA HIS A 28 1.20 -19.88 35.73
C HIS A 28 1.97 -20.03 37.05
N SER A 29 1.80 -19.07 37.97
CA SER A 29 2.49 -19.02 39.27
C SER A 29 1.52 -18.97 40.45
N THR A 30 1.94 -19.51 41.59
CA THR A 30 1.18 -19.44 42.85
C THR A 30 0.99 -17.99 43.32
N LYS A 31 1.97 -17.12 43.08
CA LYS A 31 1.88 -15.69 43.40
C LYS A 31 0.90 -14.95 42.50
N GLU A 32 0.86 -15.31 41.22
CA GLU A 32 -0.06 -14.74 40.24
C GLU A 32 -1.50 -15.10 40.60
N LYS A 33 -1.73 -16.35 40.99
CA LYS A 33 -3.01 -16.79 41.55
C LYS A 33 -3.38 -16.00 42.82
N GLU A 34 -2.45 -15.82 43.75
CA GLU A 34 -2.70 -15.04 44.97
C GLU A 34 -3.00 -13.56 44.68
N ALA A 35 -2.29 -12.95 43.73
CA ALA A 35 -2.53 -11.59 43.29
C ALA A 35 -3.92 -11.44 42.65
N LEU A 36 -4.33 -12.41 41.83
CA LEU A 36 -5.63 -12.45 41.19
C LEU A 36 -6.78 -12.61 42.21
N GLU A 37 -6.64 -13.53 43.17
CA GLU A 37 -7.63 -13.73 44.24
C GLU A 37 -7.79 -12.48 45.12
N LYS A 38 -6.67 -11.81 45.46
CA LYS A 38 -6.70 -10.54 46.21
C LYS A 38 -7.34 -9.42 45.39
N PHE A 39 -7.04 -9.34 44.09
CA PHE A 39 -7.61 -8.37 43.18
C PHE A 39 -9.12 -8.54 43.04
N GLU A 40 -9.61 -9.76 42.80
CA GLU A 40 -11.04 -10.07 42.72
C GLU A 40 -11.78 -9.68 44.01
N LYS A 41 -11.21 -10.05 45.17
CA LYS A 41 -11.78 -9.70 46.47
C LYS A 41 -11.80 -8.19 46.70
N SER A 42 -10.72 -7.49 46.36
CA SER A 42 -10.64 -6.03 46.46
C SER A 42 -11.72 -5.37 45.61
N LEU A 43 -11.82 -5.76 44.34
CA LEU A 43 -12.74 -5.17 43.38
C LEU A 43 -14.22 -5.40 43.77
N THR A 44 -14.55 -6.60 44.26
CA THR A 44 -15.89 -6.91 44.78
C THR A 44 -16.23 -6.07 46.01
N SER A 45 -15.26 -5.84 46.90
CA SER A 45 -15.45 -5.00 48.09
C SER A 45 -15.69 -3.54 47.71
N GLN A 46 -14.89 -2.99 46.79
CA GLN A 46 -15.02 -1.62 46.31
C GLN A 46 -16.35 -1.40 45.57
N HIS A 47 -16.77 -2.38 44.77
CA HIS A 47 -18.07 -2.36 44.11
C HIS A 47 -19.22 -2.30 45.12
N HIS A 48 -19.20 -3.17 46.14
CA HIS A 48 -20.23 -3.18 47.17
C HIS A 48 -20.31 -1.86 47.94
N GLU A 49 -19.16 -1.24 48.21
CA GLU A 49 -19.10 0.07 48.87
C GLU A 49 -19.68 1.19 48.01
N MET A 50 -19.34 1.24 46.72
CA MET A 50 -19.88 2.23 45.77
C MET A 50 -21.38 2.07 45.55
N MET A 51 -21.92 0.84 45.58
CA MET A 51 -23.37 0.64 45.40
C MET A 51 -24.20 0.99 46.63
N ASN A 52 -23.58 0.99 47.81
CA ASN A 52 -24.23 1.43 49.05
C ASN A 52 -24.00 2.93 49.34
N SER A 53 -23.17 3.61 48.55
CA SER A 53 -22.82 5.01 48.75
C SER A 53 -23.93 5.94 48.23
N THR A 54 -23.94 7.17 48.76
CA THR A 54 -24.79 8.26 48.26
C THR A 54 -23.89 9.36 47.69
N TYR A 55 -24.46 10.28 46.92
CA TYR A 55 -23.69 11.42 46.40
C TYR A 55 -22.94 12.19 47.51
N GLU A 56 -23.53 12.29 48.69
CA GLU A 56 -22.96 13.02 49.83
C GLU A 56 -21.82 12.28 50.54
N SER A 57 -21.64 10.97 50.31
CA SER A 57 -20.56 10.18 50.93
C SER A 57 -19.22 10.25 50.20
N GLY A 58 -19.15 10.91 49.03
CA GLY A 58 -17.95 10.99 48.20
C GLY A 58 -17.49 9.63 47.65
N TYR A 59 -16.29 9.59 47.06
CA TYR A 59 -15.75 8.44 46.33
C TYR A 59 -15.70 7.11 47.10
N GLY A 60 -15.76 7.13 48.44
CA GLY A 60 -15.59 5.95 49.28
C GLY A 60 -14.19 5.34 49.16
N LYS A 61 -14.05 4.08 49.58
CA LYS A 61 -12.80 3.33 49.52
C LYS A 61 -12.59 2.72 48.13
N VAL A 62 -12.37 3.56 47.13
CA VAL A 62 -12.02 3.12 45.78
C VAL A 62 -10.55 3.37 45.50
N ASP A 63 -9.84 2.36 44.99
CA ASP A 63 -8.41 2.46 44.69
C ASP A 63 -8.16 3.56 43.64
N GLY A 64 -7.23 4.46 43.96
CA GLY A 64 -6.94 5.67 43.17
C GLY A 64 -7.71 6.93 43.57
N PHE A 65 -8.75 6.80 44.41
CA PHE A 65 -9.60 7.92 44.86
C PHE A 65 -9.61 8.11 46.39
N LEU A 66 -8.72 7.42 47.10
CA LEU A 66 -8.60 7.51 48.56
C LEU A 66 -8.04 8.87 49.04
N LEU A 67 -7.24 9.52 48.19
CA LEU A 67 -6.66 10.84 48.46
C LEU A 67 -7.34 11.88 47.57
N SER A 68 -7.75 13.01 48.16
CA SER A 68 -8.12 14.18 47.38
C SER A 68 -6.90 14.86 46.77
N TYR A 69 -7.13 15.81 45.87
CA TYR A 69 -6.10 16.64 45.25
C TYR A 69 -5.23 17.30 46.34
N GLN A 70 -5.87 17.93 47.32
CA GLN A 70 -5.19 18.58 48.43
C GLN A 70 -4.45 17.60 49.35
N ASP A 71 -5.00 16.41 49.60
CA ASP A 71 -4.36 15.40 50.44
C ASP A 71 -3.09 14.83 49.79
N SER A 72 -3.13 14.65 48.47
CA SER A 72 -1.97 14.22 47.67
C SER A 72 -0.90 15.30 47.63
N LEU A 73 -1.26 16.57 47.48
CA LEU A 73 -0.32 17.70 47.59
C LEU A 73 0.38 17.77 48.96
N GLN A 74 -0.31 17.34 50.02
CA GLN A 74 0.23 17.26 51.37
C GLN A 74 1.04 15.98 51.63
N ASN A 75 1.15 15.08 50.65
CA ASN A 75 1.82 13.77 50.76
C ASN A 75 1.29 12.92 51.93
N LYS A 76 -0.02 12.93 52.18
CA LYS A 76 -0.63 12.07 53.20
C LYS A 76 -0.50 10.59 52.82
N ASN A 77 -0.30 9.73 53.82
CA ASN A 77 -0.16 8.29 53.59
C ASN A 77 -1.53 7.60 53.56
N ILE A 78 -1.81 6.83 52.51
CA ILE A 78 -3.08 6.10 52.31
C ILE A 78 -3.47 5.23 53.51
N SER A 79 -2.49 4.72 54.27
CA SER A 79 -2.74 3.92 55.48
C SER A 79 -3.58 4.63 56.55
N ASP A 80 -3.58 5.96 56.58
CA ASP A 80 -4.29 6.78 57.56
C ASP A 80 -5.74 7.12 57.13
N TRP A 81 -6.21 6.57 56.00
CA TRP A 81 -7.59 6.75 55.54
C TRP A 81 -8.60 6.12 56.54
N PRO A 82 -9.76 6.75 56.80
CA PRO A 82 -10.34 7.92 56.14
C PRO A 82 -9.91 9.27 56.73
N PHE A 83 -9.58 10.23 55.86
CA PHE A 83 -9.21 11.61 56.24
C PHE A 83 -10.40 12.54 56.46
N HIS A 84 -11.49 12.30 55.73
CA HIS A 84 -12.70 13.12 55.74
C HIS A 84 -13.87 12.23 56.16
N HIS A 85 -14.73 12.76 57.01
CA HIS A 85 -15.96 12.10 57.43
C HIS A 85 -17.12 12.88 56.83
N PHE A 86 -17.81 12.27 55.87
CA PHE A 86 -18.94 12.88 55.21
C PHE A 86 -20.23 12.48 55.92
N ASP A 87 -21.04 13.47 56.28
CA ASP A 87 -22.34 13.28 56.91
C ASP A 87 -23.32 14.23 56.25
N LYS A 88 -24.47 13.70 55.85
CA LYS A 88 -25.51 14.35 55.06
C LYS A 88 -25.93 15.71 55.63
N ASP A 89 -26.01 15.82 56.95
CA ASP A 89 -26.57 16.98 57.63
C ASP A 89 -25.51 17.98 58.15
N LYS A 90 -24.22 17.59 58.18
CA LYS A 90 -23.16 18.40 58.82
C LYS A 90 -22.01 18.76 57.89
N PHE A 91 -21.56 17.84 57.06
CA PHE A 91 -20.42 17.99 56.16
C PHE A 91 -20.66 17.16 54.89
N PRO A 92 -21.56 17.60 53.99
CA PRO A 92 -21.80 16.89 52.74
C PRO A 92 -20.56 16.99 51.84
N TRP A 93 -20.33 15.95 51.04
CA TRP A 93 -19.33 16.01 49.99
C TRP A 93 -19.70 17.06 48.93
N GLU A 94 -18.70 17.82 48.49
CA GLU A 94 -18.80 18.81 47.42
C GLU A 94 -17.62 18.65 46.45
N GLU A 95 -17.84 18.98 45.18
CA GLU A 95 -16.82 18.96 44.13
C GLU A 95 -15.85 20.16 44.29
N ASP A 96 -14.94 20.01 45.25
CA ASP A 96 -13.87 20.94 45.66
C ASP A 96 -12.55 20.16 45.80
N GLU A 97 -11.40 20.79 45.53
CA GLU A 97 -10.05 20.20 45.57
C GLU A 97 -9.68 19.56 46.92
N LYS A 98 -10.36 19.98 47.99
CA LYS A 98 -10.21 19.41 49.33
C LYS A 98 -10.75 17.98 49.42
N TYR A 99 -11.77 17.65 48.64
CA TYR A 99 -12.51 16.39 48.71
C TYR A 99 -12.49 15.59 47.40
N SER A 100 -12.21 16.25 46.29
CA SER A 100 -12.12 15.68 44.95
C SER A 100 -10.68 15.49 44.50
N ILE A 101 -10.47 14.57 43.56
CA ILE A 101 -9.20 14.38 42.86
C ILE A 101 -8.96 15.49 41.81
N LEU A 102 -10.02 16.20 41.42
CA LEU A 102 -9.96 17.29 40.47
C LEU A 102 -9.58 18.61 41.18
N PRO A 103 -8.58 19.36 40.69
CA PRO A 103 -8.28 20.68 41.23
C PRO A 103 -9.39 21.67 40.89
N ASN A 104 -9.59 22.68 41.73
CA ASN A 104 -10.67 23.67 41.55
C ASN A 104 -10.62 24.36 40.17
N VAL A 105 -9.41 24.64 39.67
CA VAL A 105 -9.21 25.21 38.33
C VAL A 105 -9.81 24.35 37.22
N VAL A 106 -9.76 23.01 37.36
CA VAL A 106 -10.33 22.05 36.41
C VAL A 106 -11.83 21.90 36.64
N SER A 107 -12.26 21.72 37.89
CA SER A 107 -13.68 21.57 38.24
C SER A 107 -14.52 22.79 37.85
N ASP A 108 -14.05 24.00 38.14
CA ASP A 108 -14.74 25.25 37.77
C ASP A 108 -14.81 25.42 36.25
N ARG A 109 -13.76 25.02 35.52
CA ARG A 109 -13.77 25.05 34.06
C ARG A 109 -14.77 24.04 33.50
N ILE A 110 -14.84 22.83 34.02
CA ILE A 110 -15.81 21.82 33.55
C ILE A 110 -17.24 22.29 33.81
N LYS A 111 -17.53 22.81 35.01
CA LYS A 111 -18.84 23.41 35.37
C LYS A 111 -19.27 24.56 34.45
N SER A 112 -18.33 25.20 33.73
CA SER A 112 -18.63 26.31 32.81
C SER A 112 -19.20 25.90 31.45
N PHE A 113 -19.04 24.64 31.03
CA PHE A 113 -19.52 24.18 29.70
C PHE A 113 -20.23 22.82 29.71
N TRP A 114 -19.91 21.94 30.65
CA TRP A 114 -20.31 20.53 30.57
C TRP A 114 -21.66 20.28 31.25
N GLY A 115 -22.63 19.76 30.49
CA GLY A 115 -23.92 19.33 31.03
C GLY A 115 -24.92 20.45 31.36
N ILE A 116 -24.66 21.70 30.96
CA ILE A 116 -25.48 22.87 31.32
C ILE A 116 -26.81 22.91 30.56
N ASN A 117 -26.76 22.63 29.26
CA ASN A 117 -27.90 22.79 28.36
C ASN A 117 -28.67 21.48 28.22
N SER A 118 -29.65 21.26 29.10
CA SER A 118 -30.54 20.10 29.00
C SER A 118 -31.55 20.24 27.85
N SER A 119 -31.72 19.16 27.10
CA SER A 119 -32.54 19.05 25.92
C SER A 119 -33.96 18.52 26.19
N LYS A 120 -34.48 18.71 27.40
CA LYS A 120 -35.84 18.23 27.77
C LYS A 120 -36.97 18.89 26.98
N THR A 121 -36.67 19.90 26.16
CA THR A 121 -37.59 20.56 25.23
C THR A 121 -37.49 19.93 23.84
N ASP A 122 -38.63 19.48 23.29
CA ASP A 122 -38.73 18.65 22.06
C ASP A 122 -38.23 19.31 20.75
N GLU A 123 -37.87 20.59 20.76
CA GLU A 123 -37.55 21.34 19.54
C GLU A 123 -36.17 21.02 18.94
N SER A 124 -35.22 20.55 19.74
CA SER A 124 -33.87 20.19 19.30
C SER A 124 -33.29 19.16 20.25
N SER A 125 -32.46 18.23 19.76
CA SER A 125 -31.87 17.15 20.55
C SER A 125 -30.40 16.92 20.23
N TYR A 126 -29.66 16.31 21.16
CA TYR A 126 -28.29 15.84 20.90
C TYR A 126 -28.33 14.49 20.17
N LEU A 127 -27.22 14.16 19.50
CA LEU A 127 -27.07 12.88 18.80
C LEU A 127 -27.28 11.70 19.75
N LEU A 128 -28.09 10.72 19.35
CA LEU A 128 -28.34 9.54 20.16
C LEU A 128 -27.16 8.56 20.07
N ASN A 129 -26.68 8.31 18.86
CA ASN A 129 -25.47 7.55 18.60
C ASN A 129 -24.30 8.48 18.23
N ILE A 130 -23.27 8.52 19.09
CA ILE A 130 -22.02 9.26 18.82
C ILE A 130 -20.86 8.35 18.39
N THR A 131 -21.17 7.11 17.96
CA THR A 131 -20.17 6.17 17.45
C THR A 131 -19.54 6.72 16.18
N GLY A 132 -18.27 7.09 16.25
CA GLY A 132 -17.63 7.87 15.20
C GLY A 132 -16.21 8.23 15.54
N SER A 133 -15.61 9.03 14.67
CA SER A 133 -14.28 9.58 14.93
C SER A 133 -14.26 11.05 14.61
N CYS A 134 -13.84 11.83 15.61
CA CYS A 134 -13.76 13.28 15.58
C CYS A 134 -12.30 13.70 15.66
N LYS A 135 -11.92 14.75 14.92
CA LYS A 135 -10.56 15.28 14.90
C LYS A 135 -10.60 16.77 15.22
N GLY A 136 -9.59 17.23 15.94
CA GLY A 136 -9.37 18.63 16.25
C GLY A 136 -7.93 18.88 16.67
N SER A 137 -7.69 20.08 17.16
CA SER A 137 -6.43 20.49 17.78
C SER A 137 -6.63 20.70 19.27
N PHE A 138 -5.55 20.63 20.03
CA PHE A 138 -5.53 20.93 21.45
C PHE A 138 -4.51 22.02 21.77
N GLU A 139 -4.76 22.74 22.86
CA GLU A 139 -3.81 23.64 23.50
C GLU A 139 -3.58 23.14 24.93
N LYS A 140 -2.33 22.91 25.28
CA LYS A 140 -1.91 22.56 26.62
C LYS A 140 -1.94 23.82 27.46
N ARG A 141 -2.64 23.77 28.59
CA ARG A 141 -2.62 24.86 29.55
C ARG A 141 -1.20 24.98 30.13
N PRO A 142 -0.57 26.17 30.09
CA PRO A 142 0.79 26.31 30.59
C PRO A 142 0.86 25.89 32.06
N TYR A 143 1.94 25.21 32.42
CA TYR A 143 2.20 24.77 33.78
C TYR A 143 2.28 26.00 34.70
N ASN A 144 1.18 26.29 35.40
CA ASN A 144 1.15 27.30 36.44
C ASN A 144 1.38 26.61 37.79
N LYS A 145 1.72 27.39 38.83
CA LYS A 145 1.88 26.86 40.20
C LYS A 145 0.66 26.09 40.75
N ASP A 146 -0.48 26.18 40.06
CA ASP A 146 -1.81 25.73 40.47
C ASP A 146 -2.09 24.26 40.12
N ILE A 147 -1.37 23.62 39.19
CA ILE A 147 -1.61 22.23 38.80
C ILE A 147 -0.32 21.41 38.91
N ARG A 148 -0.25 20.53 39.90
CA ARG A 148 0.83 19.57 40.13
C ARG A 148 0.38 18.13 39.88
N PRO A 149 1.32 17.24 39.46
CA PRO A 149 1.04 15.82 39.33
C PRO A 149 0.72 15.19 40.69
N LEU A 150 -0.28 14.32 40.70
CA LEU A 150 -0.68 13.53 41.86
C LEU A 150 0.13 12.24 41.93
N ASN A 151 0.54 11.87 43.14
CA ASN A 151 1.12 10.55 43.36
C ASN A 151 -0.02 9.55 43.63
N VAL A 152 -0.37 8.76 42.61
CA VAL A 152 -1.35 7.68 42.69
C VAL A 152 -0.60 6.34 42.71
N PRO A 153 -0.21 5.82 43.90
CA PRO A 153 0.57 4.61 43.98
C PRO A 153 -0.29 3.38 43.68
N LEU A 154 0.36 2.35 43.14
CA LEU A 154 -0.27 1.04 42.96
C LEU A 154 -0.67 0.44 44.32
N PRO A 155 -1.83 -0.23 44.44
CA PRO A 155 -2.23 -0.90 45.68
C PRO A 155 -1.15 -1.85 46.19
N ALA A 156 -0.93 -1.87 47.51
CA ALA A 156 0.17 -2.62 48.14
C ALA A 156 0.19 -4.10 47.75
N TYR A 157 -0.99 -4.73 47.57
CA TYR A 157 -1.10 -6.13 47.18
C TYR A 157 -0.69 -6.44 45.73
N LEU A 158 -0.55 -5.42 44.87
CA LEU A 158 -0.09 -5.55 43.48
C LEU A 158 1.35 -5.06 43.26
N GLN A 159 1.97 -4.40 44.24
CA GLN A 159 3.35 -3.90 44.11
C GLN A 159 4.36 -5.04 43.89
N ASP A 160 4.21 -6.13 44.61
CA ASP A 160 5.07 -7.32 44.45
C ASP A 160 4.88 -7.97 43.07
N TYR A 161 3.65 -8.01 42.55
CA TYR A 161 3.36 -8.52 41.22
C TYR A 161 3.94 -7.62 40.12
N ALA A 162 3.80 -6.29 40.27
CA ALA A 162 4.34 -5.31 39.33
C ALA A 162 5.89 -5.24 39.32
N THR A 163 6.54 -5.45 40.46
CA THR A 163 8.01 -5.47 40.56
C THR A 163 8.61 -6.72 39.92
N GLU A 164 7.99 -7.89 40.10
CA GLU A 164 8.35 -9.12 39.40
C GLU A 164 8.19 -8.96 37.88
N TYR A 165 7.09 -8.34 37.44
CA TYR A 165 6.83 -8.03 36.03
C TYR A 165 7.88 -7.08 35.41
N THR A 166 8.12 -5.92 36.05
CA THR A 166 9.11 -4.95 35.57
C THR A 166 10.53 -5.53 35.55
N GLY A 167 10.85 -6.42 36.49
CA GLY A 167 12.09 -7.20 36.50
C GLY A 167 12.21 -8.17 35.32
N TYR A 168 11.14 -8.91 35.00
CA TYR A 168 11.09 -9.82 33.85
C TYR A 168 11.22 -9.05 32.51
N ARG A 169 10.58 -7.88 32.39
CA ARG A 169 10.69 -7.00 31.22
C ARG A 169 12.10 -6.43 31.05
N ARG A 170 12.71 -5.90 32.11
CA ARG A 170 14.12 -5.46 32.08
C ARG A 170 15.07 -6.61 31.70
N GLY A 171 14.81 -7.81 32.21
CA GLY A 171 15.56 -9.01 31.84
C GLY A 171 15.43 -9.38 30.37
N ARG A 172 14.30 -9.12 29.72
CA ARG A 172 14.10 -9.33 28.27
C ARG A 172 14.75 -8.23 27.43
N ASP A 173 14.67 -6.97 27.87
CA ASP A 173 15.27 -5.83 27.18
C ASP A 173 16.82 -5.82 27.25
N SER A 174 17.40 -6.52 28.23
CA SER A 174 18.84 -6.73 28.41
C SER A 174 19.45 -7.75 27.43
N TYR A 175 18.67 -8.43 26.58
CA TYR A 175 19.20 -9.28 25.52
C TYR A 175 18.80 -8.75 24.14
N ASP A 176 19.72 -8.79 23.18
CA ASP A 176 19.40 -8.54 21.77
C ASP A 176 18.58 -9.71 21.17
N ASP A 177 17.98 -9.52 20.00
CA ASP A 177 17.18 -10.55 19.27
C ASP A 177 17.95 -11.87 19.04
N ASP A 178 19.29 -11.82 19.09
CA ASP A 178 20.19 -12.98 19.00
C ASP A 178 20.49 -13.66 20.35
N GLY A 179 19.84 -13.23 21.44
CA GLY A 179 20.01 -13.79 22.78
C GLY A 179 21.34 -13.43 23.46
N ASN A 180 22.07 -12.43 22.95
CA ASN A 180 23.27 -11.91 23.60
C ASN A 180 22.92 -10.81 24.61
N PRO A 181 23.50 -10.83 25.82
CA PRO A 181 23.31 -9.75 26.77
C PRO A 181 23.89 -8.46 26.20
N LYS A 182 23.07 -7.40 26.16
CA LYS A 182 23.53 -6.05 25.84
C LYS A 182 24.57 -5.65 26.87
N ASP A 183 25.77 -5.30 26.41
CA ASP A 183 26.94 -5.01 27.23
C ASP A 183 26.76 -3.61 27.89
N ASP A 184 25.81 -3.49 28.81
CA ASP A 184 25.58 -2.29 29.62
C ASP A 184 26.66 -2.19 30.70
N ARG A 185 27.92 -2.00 30.29
CA ARG A 185 29.05 -1.66 31.19
C ARG A 185 28.97 -0.20 31.64
N GLY A 186 27.81 0.18 32.17
CA GLY A 186 27.53 1.50 32.72
C GLY A 186 26.30 1.56 33.64
N ALA A 187 25.65 0.43 33.96
CA ALA A 187 24.40 0.39 34.72
C ALA A 187 24.60 0.17 36.24
N ASP A 188 25.58 0.84 36.85
CA ASP A 188 25.74 0.84 38.32
C ASP A 188 25.39 2.20 38.96
N ASP A 189 24.71 3.10 38.21
CA ASP A 189 24.21 4.37 38.77
C ASP A 189 22.88 4.84 38.14
N SER A 190 21.96 3.90 37.88
CA SER A 190 20.62 4.22 37.32
C SER A 190 19.50 3.88 38.30
N SER A 191 19.51 4.50 39.48
CA SER A 191 18.36 4.51 40.40
C SER A 191 17.28 5.55 40.02
N SER A 192 17.40 6.20 38.85
CA SER A 192 16.57 7.34 38.46
C SER A 192 16.13 7.35 36.98
N TYR A 193 16.17 6.22 36.27
CA TYR A 193 15.47 6.14 34.98
C TYR A 193 13.96 6.01 35.25
N ILE A 194 13.27 7.15 35.32
CA ILE A 194 11.81 7.19 35.25
C ILE A 194 11.47 7.00 33.77
N PRO A 195 10.91 5.85 33.35
CA PRO A 195 10.52 5.69 31.96
C PRO A 195 9.51 6.79 31.60
N GLU A 196 9.71 7.43 30.45
CA GLU A 196 8.80 8.45 29.94
C GLU A 196 7.42 7.81 29.76
N LYS A 197 6.46 8.20 30.61
CA LYS A 197 5.11 7.65 30.58
C LYS A 197 4.40 8.07 29.30
N VAL A 198 3.75 7.12 28.63
CA VAL A 198 2.87 7.40 27.49
C VAL A 198 1.74 8.32 27.96
N GLY A 199 1.54 9.42 27.25
CA GLY A 199 0.59 10.47 27.65
C GLY A 199 1.21 11.62 28.46
N ASN A 200 2.50 11.58 28.79
CA ASN A 200 3.21 12.75 29.32
C ASN A 200 3.61 13.67 28.16
N ILE A 201 2.76 14.66 27.87
CA ILE A 201 2.90 15.51 26.69
C ILE A 201 3.87 16.66 26.99
N THR A 202 4.97 16.72 26.24
CA THR A 202 6.00 17.75 26.36
C THR A 202 5.72 19.00 25.52
N PHE A 203 4.94 18.87 24.44
CA PHE A 203 4.60 19.97 23.52
C PHE A 203 3.32 20.72 23.91
N ASP A 204 3.24 22.00 23.54
CA ASP A 204 2.15 22.89 23.98
C ASP A 204 0.91 22.87 23.07
N THR A 205 1.07 22.56 21.77
CA THR A 205 -0.02 22.52 20.80
C THR A 205 0.12 21.31 19.91
N GLY A 206 -1.00 20.69 19.54
CA GLY A 206 -0.97 19.57 18.60
C GLY A 206 -2.35 19.13 18.17
N LYS A 207 -2.43 17.93 17.59
CA LYS A 207 -3.64 17.32 17.07
C LYS A 207 -4.18 16.28 18.05
N VAL A 208 -5.49 16.30 18.26
CA VAL A 208 -6.19 15.28 19.04
C VAL A 208 -7.28 14.64 18.19
N SER A 209 -7.43 13.33 18.29
CA SER A 209 -8.56 12.64 17.71
C SER A 209 -9.19 11.69 18.70
N PHE A 210 -10.52 11.70 18.73
CA PHE A 210 -11.32 10.79 19.53
C PHE A 210 -11.97 9.79 18.59
N ALA A 211 -11.74 8.50 18.83
CA ALA A 211 -12.51 7.42 18.24
C ALA A 211 -13.47 6.89 19.31
N ILE A 212 -14.77 7.13 19.14
CA ILE A 212 -15.81 6.85 20.14
C ILE A 212 -16.66 5.69 19.62
N ASN A 213 -16.99 4.77 20.52
CA ASN A 213 -17.86 3.64 20.27
C ASN A 213 -18.90 3.53 21.39
N ASN A 214 -20.17 3.77 21.06
CA ASN A 214 -21.25 3.62 22.03
C ASN A 214 -21.73 2.18 22.08
N SER A 215 -21.94 1.68 23.29
CA SER A 215 -22.75 0.48 23.47
C SER A 215 -24.20 0.79 23.06
N PRO A 216 -24.94 -0.19 22.53
CA PRO A 216 -26.39 -0.07 22.45
C PRO A 216 -26.98 0.18 23.84
N TYR A 217 -28.20 0.72 23.88
CA TYR A 217 -28.95 0.91 25.13
C TYR A 217 -28.96 -0.37 25.97
N ASN A 218 -29.03 -0.22 27.29
CA ASN A 218 -28.90 -1.34 28.23
C ASN A 218 -29.89 -2.50 27.96
N PHE A 219 -31.11 -2.21 27.51
CA PHE A 219 -32.12 -3.20 27.13
C PHE A 219 -31.93 -3.82 25.73
N ARG A 220 -31.13 -3.19 24.86
CA ARG A 220 -30.76 -3.72 23.52
C ARG A 220 -29.39 -4.40 23.53
N ASP A 221 -28.55 -4.16 24.53
CA ASP A 221 -27.22 -4.74 24.62
C ASP A 221 -27.29 -6.20 25.08
N PRO A 222 -26.95 -7.20 24.24
CA PRO A 222 -26.97 -8.62 24.64
C PRO A 222 -26.00 -8.94 25.78
N LYS A 223 -25.06 -8.04 26.09
CA LYS A 223 -24.13 -8.15 27.23
C LYS A 223 -24.74 -7.69 28.55
N LEU A 224 -25.61 -6.67 28.52
CA LEU A 224 -26.28 -6.10 29.71
C LEU A 224 -27.68 -6.73 29.93
N ASN A 225 -28.34 -7.14 28.86
CA ASN A 225 -29.70 -7.73 28.82
C ASN A 225 -29.77 -9.18 29.37
N LYS A 226 -28.71 -9.70 30.02
CA LYS A 226 -28.74 -11.02 30.67
C LYS A 226 -29.24 -10.97 32.12
N VAL A 227 -29.25 -9.79 32.72
CA VAL A 227 -29.96 -9.53 33.98
C VAL A 227 -31.39 -9.17 33.58
N ASN A 228 -32.43 -9.77 34.18
CA ASN A 228 -33.82 -9.45 33.86
C ASN A 228 -34.10 -7.96 34.13
N VAL A 229 -33.90 -7.10 33.13
CA VAL A 229 -34.13 -5.64 33.24
C VAL A 229 -35.64 -5.42 33.32
N SER A 230 -36.14 -5.07 34.51
CA SER A 230 -37.52 -4.63 34.71
C SER A 230 -37.77 -3.35 33.89
N GLU A 231 -39.03 -2.99 33.59
CA GLU A 231 -39.30 -1.73 32.86
C GLU A 231 -38.76 -0.49 33.59
N GLU A 232 -38.65 -0.55 34.92
CA GLU A 232 -38.06 0.48 35.79
C GLU A 232 -36.51 0.57 35.71
N ASP A 233 -35.87 -0.41 35.08
CA ASP A 233 -34.40 -0.50 34.93
C ASP A 233 -33.90 -0.08 33.55
N ARG A 234 -34.80 0.37 32.66
CA ARG A 234 -34.47 0.84 31.32
C ARG A 234 -33.96 2.28 31.36
N PHE A 235 -32.81 2.51 30.73
CA PHE A 235 -32.27 3.85 30.52
C PHE A 235 -32.34 4.21 29.04
N ASP A 236 -33.12 5.24 28.71
CA ASP A 236 -33.31 5.74 27.34
C ASP A 236 -32.49 7.02 27.05
N ASN A 237 -31.66 7.45 28.01
CA ASN A 237 -30.95 8.72 27.95
C ASN A 237 -29.46 8.63 28.33
N VAL A 238 -28.97 7.47 28.77
CA VAL A 238 -27.56 7.27 29.11
C VAL A 238 -27.06 5.97 28.52
N VAL A 239 -25.86 6.02 27.92
CA VAL A 239 -25.21 4.84 27.33
C VAL A 239 -23.75 4.77 27.75
N VAL A 240 -23.22 3.54 27.83
CA VAL A 240 -21.79 3.31 28.07
C VAL A 240 -21.03 3.56 26.77
N SER A 241 -19.97 4.34 26.85
CA SER A 241 -19.13 4.72 25.72
C SER A 241 -17.68 4.28 25.96
N TYR A 242 -17.07 3.73 24.94
CA TYR A 242 -15.65 3.40 24.90
C TYR A 242 -14.97 4.35 23.92
N GLY A 243 -13.82 4.88 24.28
CA GLY A 243 -13.10 5.86 23.49
C GLY A 243 -11.61 5.54 23.41
N SER A 244 -11.03 5.62 22.22
CA SER A 244 -9.57 5.73 22.09
C SER A 244 -9.23 7.16 21.71
N MET A 245 -8.38 7.78 22.53
CA MET A 245 -7.84 9.11 22.30
C MET A 245 -6.44 9.00 21.70
N TYR A 246 -6.21 9.69 20.60
CA TYR A 246 -4.90 9.80 19.97
C TYR A 246 -4.43 11.25 20.04
N ILE A 247 -3.31 11.47 20.70
CA ILE A 247 -2.67 12.77 20.84
C ILE A 247 -1.39 12.75 20.03
N ARG A 248 -1.28 13.68 19.09
CA ARG A 248 -0.14 13.78 18.18
C ARG A 248 0.43 15.18 18.16
N ASP A 249 1.74 15.25 18.01
CA ASP A 249 2.43 16.49 17.68
C ASP A 249 2.04 16.95 16.25
N GLU A 250 2.28 18.22 15.92
CA GLU A 250 1.96 18.78 14.60
C GLU A 250 2.68 18.05 13.46
N ASP A 251 3.92 17.61 13.72
CA ASP A 251 4.77 16.85 12.79
C ASP A 251 4.54 15.31 12.84
N ASP A 252 3.54 14.85 13.60
CA ASP A 252 3.24 13.42 13.83
C ASP A 252 4.47 12.61 14.31
N ILE A 253 5.39 13.21 15.08
CA ILE A 253 6.60 12.55 15.60
C ILE A 253 6.26 11.66 16.81
N ASN A 254 5.52 12.22 17.77
CA ASN A 254 5.09 11.55 18.98
C ASN A 254 3.60 11.28 18.87
N GLU A 255 3.21 10.00 18.95
CA GLU A 255 1.81 9.58 19.02
C GLU A 255 1.56 8.88 20.36
N ASN A 256 0.63 9.43 21.14
CA ASN A 256 0.17 8.84 22.39
C ASN A 256 -1.26 8.32 22.20
N LYS A 257 -1.45 7.01 22.37
CA LYS A 257 -2.77 6.38 22.39
C LYS A 257 -3.18 6.09 23.83
N ILE A 258 -4.34 6.61 24.22
CA ILE A 258 -4.94 6.38 25.54
C ILE A 258 -6.32 5.79 25.33
N ASP A 259 -6.56 4.62 25.89
CA ASP A 259 -7.86 3.98 25.87
C ASP A 259 -8.66 4.39 27.11
N MET A 260 -9.93 4.71 26.90
CA MET A 260 -10.80 5.32 27.90
C MET A 260 -12.20 4.71 27.81
N GLN A 261 -12.92 4.76 28.93
CA GLN A 261 -14.31 4.33 29.05
C GLN A 261 -15.08 5.34 29.86
N GLY A 262 -16.39 5.43 29.64
CA GLY A 262 -17.24 6.31 30.42
C GLY A 262 -18.68 6.31 29.96
N LEU A 263 -19.36 7.42 30.18
CA LEU A 263 -20.82 7.54 30.05
C LEU A 263 -21.17 8.73 29.16
N TYR A 264 -22.10 8.49 28.24
CA TYR A 264 -22.68 9.52 27.40
C TYR A 264 -24.12 9.79 27.80
N PHE A 265 -24.42 11.04 28.12
CA PHE A 265 -25.75 11.54 28.49
C PHE A 265 -26.40 12.21 27.28
N GLN A 266 -27.41 11.57 26.71
CA GLN A 266 -28.11 12.04 25.50
C GLN A 266 -28.97 13.28 25.76
N ASP A 267 -29.47 13.45 26.99
CA ASP A 267 -30.30 14.61 27.32
C ASP A 267 -29.50 15.91 27.38
N THR A 268 -28.22 15.83 27.74
CA THR A 268 -27.32 16.99 27.88
C THR A 268 -26.24 17.06 26.81
N GLY A 269 -26.08 16.02 25.99
CA GLY A 269 -25.03 15.94 24.98
C GLY A 269 -23.62 15.87 25.58
N SER A 270 -23.52 15.45 26.85
CA SER A 270 -22.28 15.47 27.62
C SER A 270 -21.70 14.07 27.70
N LEU A 271 -20.45 13.92 27.30
CA LEU A 271 -19.68 12.68 27.37
C LEU A 271 -18.60 12.82 28.44
N PHE A 272 -18.54 11.84 29.32
CA PHE A 272 -17.48 11.62 30.29
C PHE A 272 -16.65 10.41 29.86
N LEU A 273 -15.33 10.52 29.92
CA LEU A 273 -14.38 9.44 29.63
C LEU A 273 -13.28 9.42 30.69
N SER A 274 -12.81 8.23 31.07
CA SER A 274 -11.68 8.06 31.96
C SER A 274 -10.84 6.86 31.53
N SER A 275 -9.52 6.95 31.70
CA SER A 275 -8.65 5.78 31.66
C SER A 275 -8.94 4.85 32.84
N LEU A 276 -8.61 3.57 32.68
CA LEU A 276 -8.78 2.55 33.70
C LEU A 276 -7.45 1.82 33.88
N SER A 277 -6.96 1.74 35.11
CA SER A 277 -5.75 0.98 35.42
C SER A 277 -5.78 0.41 36.83
N ALA A 278 -4.79 -0.41 37.19
CA ALA A 278 -4.71 -1.00 38.53
C ALA A 278 -4.48 0.02 39.66
N LYS A 279 -3.93 1.21 39.37
CA LYS A 279 -3.77 2.30 40.35
C LYS A 279 -4.95 3.29 40.33
N PHE A 280 -5.75 3.30 39.27
CA PHE A 280 -6.83 4.25 39.04
C PHE A 280 -8.10 3.53 38.59
N MET A 281 -8.88 3.05 39.57
CA MET A 281 -10.09 2.26 39.34
C MET A 281 -11.30 3.15 39.00
N SER A 282 -11.17 3.94 37.94
CA SER A 282 -12.14 4.97 37.57
C SER A 282 -13.54 4.42 37.30
N ALA A 283 -13.65 3.19 36.78
CA ALA A 283 -14.92 2.53 36.46
C ALA A 283 -15.93 2.55 37.62
N LEU A 284 -15.43 2.34 38.84
CA LEU A 284 -16.23 2.37 40.06
C LEU A 284 -16.52 3.81 40.49
N ALA A 285 -15.58 4.73 40.27
CA ALA A 285 -15.70 6.13 40.65
C ALA A 285 -16.55 7.00 39.70
N PHE A 286 -17.03 6.45 38.56
CA PHE A 286 -17.85 7.18 37.58
C PHE A 286 -19.01 7.99 38.20
N PRO A 287 -19.80 7.45 39.16
CA PRO A 287 -20.94 8.19 39.69
C PRO A 287 -20.55 9.55 40.28
N HIS A 288 -19.38 9.64 40.93
CA HIS A 288 -18.87 10.91 41.48
C HIS A 288 -18.14 11.76 40.45
N LEU A 289 -17.40 11.17 39.51
CA LEU A 289 -16.66 11.92 38.47
C LEU A 289 -17.57 12.66 37.48
N VAL A 290 -18.84 12.29 37.41
CA VAL A 290 -19.88 12.96 36.64
C VAL A 290 -20.38 14.27 37.32
N MET A 291 -19.85 14.63 38.49
CA MET A 291 -20.03 15.89 39.24
C MET A 291 -21.45 16.21 39.76
N TYR A 292 -22.49 15.97 38.98
CA TYR A 292 -23.86 16.39 39.30
C TYR A 292 -24.65 15.31 40.04
N LYS A 293 -25.34 15.72 41.12
CA LYS A 293 -26.21 14.85 41.93
C LYS A 293 -27.31 14.16 41.12
N ASP A 294 -27.87 14.85 40.13
CA ASP A 294 -28.94 14.31 39.28
C ASP A 294 -28.46 13.16 38.38
N LEU A 295 -27.18 13.16 38.01
CA LEU A 295 -26.57 12.14 37.16
C LEU A 295 -25.96 10.98 37.97
N PHE A 296 -25.71 11.19 39.26
CA PHE A 296 -25.12 10.19 40.16
C PHE A 296 -25.93 8.90 40.19
N ALA A 297 -27.24 8.98 40.45
CA ALA A 297 -28.10 7.80 40.59
C ALA A 297 -28.17 6.96 39.31
N ASN A 298 -28.25 7.62 38.15
CA ASN A 298 -28.27 6.95 36.85
C ASN A 298 -26.92 6.27 36.57
N SER A 299 -25.82 6.97 36.88
CA SER A 299 -24.46 6.44 36.70
C SER A 299 -24.19 5.24 37.60
N GLN A 300 -24.59 5.31 38.88
CA GLN A 300 -24.43 4.23 39.86
C GLN A 300 -25.15 2.96 39.40
N LYS A 301 -26.42 3.08 38.98
CA LYS A 301 -27.21 1.94 38.50
C LYS A 301 -26.66 1.32 37.22
N LEU A 302 -26.11 2.13 36.30
CA LEU A 302 -25.44 1.61 35.09
C LEU A 302 -24.12 0.90 35.40
N VAL A 303 -23.35 1.43 36.34
CA VAL A 303 -22.12 0.76 36.82
C VAL A 303 -22.47 -0.58 37.44
N ASP A 304 -23.50 -0.67 38.30
CA ASP A 304 -23.97 -1.94 38.88
C ASP A 304 -24.35 -2.98 37.81
N GLN A 305 -25.12 -2.56 36.79
CA GLN A 305 -25.50 -3.41 35.67
C GLN A 305 -24.28 -3.89 34.87
N TYR A 306 -23.30 -3.01 34.66
CA TYR A 306 -22.07 -3.33 33.95
C TYR A 306 -21.20 -4.33 34.73
N PHE A 307 -21.02 -4.11 36.04
CA PHE A 307 -20.24 -4.98 36.93
C PHE A 307 -20.91 -6.35 37.15
N SER A 308 -22.23 -6.40 37.17
CA SER A 308 -22.99 -7.66 37.24
C SER A 308 -22.98 -8.46 35.93
N SER A 309 -22.53 -7.85 34.82
CA SER A 309 -22.51 -8.50 33.51
C SER A 309 -21.39 -9.54 33.37
N ASN A 310 -21.59 -10.52 32.48
CA ASN A 310 -20.56 -11.53 32.18
C ASN A 310 -19.26 -10.94 31.57
N ASN A 311 -19.26 -9.69 31.11
CA ASN A 311 -18.02 -9.05 30.65
C ASN A 311 -17.11 -8.68 31.81
N PHE A 312 -17.67 -8.30 32.96
CA PHE A 312 -16.88 -7.98 34.12
C PHE A 312 -16.15 -9.21 34.66
N LYS A 313 -16.75 -10.40 34.52
CA LYS A 313 -16.06 -11.67 34.82
C LYS A 313 -14.79 -11.91 34.01
N LYS A 314 -14.63 -11.24 32.85
CA LYS A 314 -13.39 -11.30 32.06
C LYS A 314 -12.25 -10.50 32.70
N LEU A 315 -12.54 -9.48 33.50
CA LEU A 315 -11.52 -8.72 34.25
C LEU A 315 -10.85 -9.57 35.34
N TYR A 316 -11.44 -10.73 35.69
CA TYR A 316 -10.83 -11.73 36.55
C TYR A 316 -9.87 -12.68 35.81
N SER A 317 -9.50 -12.37 34.56
CA SER A 317 -8.44 -13.10 33.86
C SER A 317 -7.07 -12.55 34.22
N VAL A 318 -6.07 -13.43 34.13
CA VAL A 318 -4.66 -13.07 34.34
C VAL A 318 -4.21 -12.02 33.33
N ASP A 319 -4.59 -12.16 32.06
CA ASP A 319 -4.31 -11.18 30.99
C ASP A 319 -4.91 -9.79 31.30
N SER A 320 -6.13 -9.73 31.85
CA SER A 320 -6.74 -8.46 32.22
C SER A 320 -6.00 -7.78 33.37
N LEU A 321 -5.61 -8.54 34.40
CA LEU A 321 -4.79 -8.02 35.51
C LEU A 321 -3.44 -7.52 35.01
N TYR A 322 -2.80 -8.29 34.12
CA TYR A 322 -1.56 -7.93 33.46
C TYR A 322 -1.68 -6.59 32.72
N ASN A 323 -2.70 -6.46 31.87
CA ASN A 323 -2.93 -5.25 31.10
C ASN A 323 -3.18 -4.03 32.02
N LEU A 324 -3.98 -4.18 33.08
CA LEU A 324 -4.25 -3.09 34.04
C LEU A 324 -3.02 -2.64 34.83
N VAL A 325 -2.15 -3.58 35.22
CA VAL A 325 -0.89 -3.27 35.93
C VAL A 325 0.12 -2.61 34.98
N SER A 326 0.23 -3.11 33.75
CA SER A 326 1.08 -2.54 32.70
C SER A 326 0.65 -1.10 32.35
N GLU A 327 -0.66 -0.85 32.21
CA GLU A 327 -1.18 0.50 31.98
C GLU A 327 -0.89 1.44 33.16
N ALA A 328 -0.96 0.94 34.40
CA ALA A 328 -0.63 1.71 35.58
C ALA A 328 0.85 2.14 35.64
N THR A 329 1.78 1.33 35.11
CA THR A 329 3.21 1.67 35.09
C THR A 329 3.59 2.55 33.89
N ASP A 330 3.05 2.23 32.72
CA ASP A 330 3.54 2.76 31.45
C ASP A 330 2.80 4.02 30.98
N LYS A 331 1.55 4.23 31.42
CA LYS A 331 0.68 5.32 30.94
C LYS A 331 0.35 6.34 32.03
N CYS A 332 0.15 7.58 31.61
CA CYS A 332 -0.53 8.61 32.39
C CYS A 332 -2.04 8.34 32.42
N GLU A 333 -2.66 8.52 33.57
CA GLU A 333 -4.12 8.50 33.67
C GLU A 333 -4.72 9.77 33.09
N TYR A 334 -5.93 9.69 32.54
CA TYR A 334 -6.65 10.81 31.97
C TYR A 334 -8.14 10.73 32.33
N VAL A 335 -8.71 11.89 32.61
CA VAL A 335 -10.15 12.12 32.77
C VAL A 335 -10.55 13.18 31.75
N GLY A 336 -11.60 12.90 30.98
CA GLY A 336 -12.03 13.70 29.84
C GLY A 336 -13.51 14.06 29.91
N TYR A 337 -13.79 15.34 29.67
CA TYR A 337 -15.13 15.91 29.63
C TYR A 337 -15.33 16.53 28.25
N ILE A 338 -16.31 16.03 27.50
CA ILE A 338 -16.57 16.43 26.12
C ILE A 338 -18.03 16.87 26.02
N GLN A 339 -18.29 18.04 25.45
CA GLN A 339 -19.63 18.56 25.19
C GLN A 339 -19.89 18.60 23.68
N PHE A 340 -20.94 17.92 23.23
CA PHE A 340 -21.37 17.95 21.84
C PHE A 340 -22.30 19.12 21.56
N GLN A 341 -22.28 19.59 20.31
CA GLN A 341 -23.21 20.62 19.84
C GLN A 341 -24.61 20.03 19.67
N LYS A 342 -25.62 20.83 20.04
CA LYS A 342 -27.04 20.48 19.84
C LYS A 342 -27.40 20.45 18.35
N THR A 343 -28.21 19.49 17.93
CA THR A 343 -28.68 19.40 16.53
C THR A 343 -30.01 20.13 16.34
N ASN A 344 -30.37 20.41 15.09
CA ASN A 344 -31.66 21.00 14.74
C ASN A 344 -32.80 19.96 14.62
N PHE A 345 -32.54 18.71 15.01
CA PHE A 345 -33.49 17.60 14.87
C PHE A 345 -34.12 17.24 16.21
N THR A 346 -35.36 16.73 16.15
CA THR A 346 -36.03 16.17 17.32
C THR A 346 -35.48 14.78 17.67
N LYS A 347 -35.70 14.32 18.90
CA LYS A 347 -35.26 12.99 19.35
C LYS A 347 -35.82 11.86 18.48
N GLU A 348 -37.06 11.98 18.02
CA GLU A 348 -37.70 10.99 17.16
C GLU A 348 -37.07 10.95 15.77
N GLN A 349 -36.83 12.12 15.15
CA GLN A 349 -36.15 12.23 13.86
C GLN A 349 -34.75 11.64 13.90
N LEU A 350 -33.99 11.89 14.97
CA LEU A 350 -32.66 11.30 15.15
C LEU A 350 -32.73 9.78 15.26
N ARG A 351 -33.76 9.23 15.92
CA ARG A 351 -33.96 7.78 16.04
C ARG A 351 -34.28 7.14 14.70
N GLU A 352 -35.11 7.78 13.88
CA GLU A 352 -35.39 7.33 12.51
C GLU A 352 -34.13 7.32 11.64
N ILE A 353 -33.30 8.37 11.74
CA ILE A 353 -32.01 8.45 11.04
C ILE A 353 -31.08 7.32 11.49
N ASP A 354 -30.92 7.12 12.79
CA ASP A 354 -30.05 6.07 13.34
C ASP A 354 -30.52 4.67 12.96
N ASP A 355 -31.83 4.39 13.03
CA ASP A 355 -32.40 3.09 12.67
C ASP A 355 -32.22 2.80 11.17
N GLU A 356 -32.41 3.78 10.27
CA GLU A 356 -32.15 3.62 8.82
C GLU A 356 -30.65 3.47 8.51
N LEU A 357 -29.76 4.15 9.25
CA LEU A 357 -28.31 4.01 9.07
C LEU A 357 -27.80 2.63 9.53
N LEU A 358 -28.37 2.08 10.59
CA LEU A 358 -28.03 0.76 11.12
C LEU A 358 -28.63 -0.36 10.25
N PHE A 359 -29.91 -0.23 9.90
CA PHE A 359 -30.68 -1.21 9.13
C PHE A 359 -31.29 -0.54 7.89
N PRO A 360 -30.54 -0.43 6.77
CA PRO A 360 -31.02 0.28 5.59
C PRO A 360 -32.24 -0.41 4.99
N SER A 361 -33.41 0.21 5.15
CA SER A 361 -34.67 -0.24 4.57
C SER A 361 -34.90 0.33 3.16
N GLY A 362 -34.11 1.35 2.78
CA GLY A 362 -34.20 2.03 1.49
C GLY A 362 -35.08 3.27 1.52
N ILE A 363 -35.50 3.71 2.70
CA ILE A 363 -36.23 4.95 2.89
C ILE A 363 -35.25 6.12 2.65
N PRO A 364 -35.55 7.06 1.74
CA PRO A 364 -34.67 8.20 1.53
C PRO A 364 -34.69 9.09 2.78
N ILE A 365 -33.54 9.25 3.41
CA ILE A 365 -33.34 10.26 4.46
C ILE A 365 -33.45 11.64 3.78
N THR A 366 -34.53 12.36 4.06
CA THR A 366 -34.85 13.67 3.46
C THR A 366 -34.02 14.82 4.03
N HIS A 367 -33.32 14.56 5.14
CA HIS A 367 -32.52 15.53 5.87
C HIS A 367 -31.03 15.25 5.74
N ASP A 368 -30.21 16.30 5.86
CA ASP A 368 -28.77 16.15 5.92
C ASP A 368 -28.38 15.39 7.20
N ILE A 369 -27.54 14.37 7.05
CA ILE A 369 -27.10 13.56 8.18
C ILE A 369 -26.25 14.43 9.11
N PRO A 370 -26.61 14.56 10.40
CA PRO A 370 -25.89 15.42 11.33
C PRO A 370 -24.47 14.91 11.55
N LYS A 371 -23.52 15.85 11.59
CA LYS A 371 -22.11 15.57 11.88
C LYS A 371 -21.84 15.56 13.39
N LEU A 372 -20.79 14.86 13.79
CA LEU A 372 -20.31 14.91 15.17
C LEU A 372 -19.50 16.19 15.35
N VAL A 373 -20.03 17.16 16.09
CA VAL A 373 -19.35 18.42 16.37
C VAL A 373 -19.14 18.56 17.88
N VAL A 374 -17.89 18.72 18.28
CA VAL A 374 -17.51 18.95 19.68
C VAL A 374 -17.46 20.47 19.91
N GLU A 375 -18.35 20.96 20.76
CA GLU A 375 -18.45 22.38 21.12
C GLU A 375 -17.24 22.78 21.98
N ASP A 376 -16.99 22.03 23.05
CA ASP A 376 -15.87 22.24 23.96
C ASP A 376 -15.45 20.90 24.60
N TYR A 377 -14.19 20.82 25.02
CA TYR A 377 -13.70 19.67 25.77
C TYR A 377 -12.52 20.05 26.68
N LEU A 378 -12.36 19.27 27.75
CA LEU A 378 -11.22 19.36 28.67
C LEU A 378 -10.73 17.95 29.00
N LEU A 379 -9.43 17.75 28.91
CA LEU A 379 -8.74 16.53 29.34
C LEU A 379 -7.79 16.87 30.47
N TYR A 380 -7.86 16.14 31.58
CA TYR A 380 -6.99 16.32 32.73
C TYR A 380 -6.28 15.00 33.06
N SER A 381 -4.96 15.06 33.21
CA SER A 381 -4.16 13.95 33.70
C SER A 381 -3.78 14.16 35.16
N PRO A 382 -4.31 13.38 36.11
CA PRO A 382 -3.96 13.51 37.52
C PRO A 382 -2.48 13.19 37.77
N ASP A 383 -1.98 12.06 37.23
CA ASP A 383 -0.62 11.56 37.47
C ASP A 383 0.48 12.43 36.85
N CYS A 384 0.21 13.03 35.70
CA CYS A 384 1.20 13.78 34.93
C CYS A 384 1.00 15.30 35.06
N GLY A 385 -0.12 15.75 35.67
CA GLY A 385 -0.39 17.16 35.95
C GLY A 385 -0.62 17.99 34.69
N ILE A 386 -1.27 17.41 33.68
CA ILE A 386 -1.47 18.03 32.36
C ILE A 386 -2.94 18.36 32.15
N VAL A 387 -3.23 19.54 31.61
CA VAL A 387 -4.58 19.92 31.16
C VAL A 387 -4.51 20.29 29.68
N LEU A 388 -5.38 19.67 28.88
CA LEU A 388 -5.53 19.93 27.45
C LEU A 388 -6.94 20.46 27.20
N GLU A 389 -7.01 21.61 26.54
CA GLU A 389 -8.27 22.29 26.23
C GLU A 389 -8.42 22.49 24.72
N LYS A 390 -9.65 22.72 24.28
CA LYS A 390 -9.94 23.09 22.89
C LYS A 390 -9.51 24.54 22.62
N PRO A 391 -8.75 24.82 21.54
CA PRO A 391 -8.48 26.18 21.10
C PRO A 391 -9.77 26.88 20.62
N LYS A 392 -9.92 28.19 20.93
CA LYS A 392 -11.17 28.93 20.71
C LYS A 392 -11.67 28.99 19.25
N ASN A 393 -10.75 28.95 18.27
CA ASN A 393 -11.07 29.17 16.86
C ASN A 393 -10.88 27.93 15.96
N THR A 394 -10.89 26.72 16.55
CA THR A 394 -10.62 25.49 15.79
C THR A 394 -11.88 24.63 15.70
N GLU A 395 -12.25 24.25 14.49
CA GLU A 395 -13.34 23.30 14.25
C GLU A 395 -12.92 21.92 14.77
N PHE A 396 -13.77 21.34 15.61
CA PHE A 396 -13.62 19.97 16.07
C PHE A 396 -14.82 19.18 15.56
N GLN A 397 -14.61 18.46 14.46
CA GLN A 397 -15.68 17.75 13.77
C GLN A 397 -15.28 16.34 13.35
N GLY A 398 -16.30 15.51 13.16
CA GLY A 398 -16.18 14.11 12.81
C GLY A 398 -17.42 13.58 12.10
N GLU A 399 -17.29 12.34 11.66
CA GLU A 399 -18.35 11.58 11.00
C GLU A 399 -18.64 10.32 11.78
N SER A 400 -19.92 9.94 11.85
CA SER A 400 -20.35 8.69 12.45
C SER A 400 -19.84 7.50 11.63
N VAL A 401 -19.58 6.38 12.30
CA VAL A 401 -19.01 5.18 11.66
C VAL A 401 -19.93 4.65 10.55
N GLU A 402 -21.23 4.79 10.71
CA GLU A 402 -22.24 4.36 9.75
C GLU A 402 -22.15 5.15 8.45
N VAL A 403 -22.00 6.47 8.54
CA VAL A 403 -21.81 7.37 7.40
C VAL A 403 -20.52 7.03 6.68
N PHE A 404 -19.43 6.91 7.43
CA PHE A 404 -18.13 6.53 6.89
C PHE A 404 -18.18 5.17 6.16
N ARG A 405 -18.90 4.18 6.72
CA ARG A 405 -19.10 2.87 6.11
C ARG A 405 -19.95 2.95 4.84
N ARG A 406 -20.99 3.79 4.82
CA ARG A 406 -21.84 4.03 3.65
C ARG A 406 -21.05 4.67 2.51
N GLU A 407 -20.26 5.70 2.79
CA GLU A 407 -19.40 6.36 1.81
C GLU A 407 -18.33 5.40 1.28
N GLY A 408 -17.70 4.61 2.14
CA GLY A 408 -16.76 3.57 1.73
C GLY A 408 -17.38 2.53 0.79
N LYS A 409 -18.62 2.09 1.05
CA LYS A 409 -19.35 1.20 0.14
C LYS A 409 -19.66 1.86 -1.21
N LEU A 410 -19.99 3.16 -1.23
CA LEU A 410 -20.22 3.90 -2.48
C LEU A 410 -18.93 4.00 -3.30
N MET A 411 -17.81 4.32 -2.65
CA MET A 411 -16.49 4.34 -3.28
C MET A 411 -16.13 2.98 -3.89
N LEU A 412 -16.34 1.87 -3.16
CA LEU A 412 -16.07 0.52 -3.65
C LEU A 412 -16.92 0.16 -4.87
N ARG A 413 -18.19 0.58 -4.91
CA ARG A 413 -19.05 0.42 -6.10
C ARG A 413 -18.50 1.20 -7.28
N GLY A 414 -18.06 2.44 -7.08
CA GLY A 414 -17.41 3.25 -8.10
C GLY A 414 -16.14 2.60 -8.64
N LEU A 415 -15.27 2.08 -7.75
CA LEU A 415 -14.06 1.37 -8.13
C LEU A 415 -14.36 0.09 -8.91
N PHE A 416 -15.38 -0.68 -8.52
CA PHE A 416 -15.82 -1.86 -9.26
C PHE A 416 -16.23 -1.51 -10.70
N VAL A 417 -16.99 -0.43 -10.88
CA VAL A 417 -17.38 0.05 -12.22
C VAL A 417 -16.15 0.49 -13.03
N LEU A 418 -15.19 1.19 -12.42
CA LEU A 418 -13.95 1.59 -13.09
C LEU A 418 -13.13 0.38 -13.57
N LEU A 419 -12.96 -0.63 -12.72
CA LEU A 419 -12.27 -1.88 -13.09
C LEU A 419 -13.00 -2.64 -14.19
N PHE A 420 -14.34 -2.62 -14.17
CA PHE A 420 -15.14 -3.26 -15.21
C PHE A 420 -15.01 -2.55 -16.57
N ILE A 421 -14.98 -1.21 -16.57
CA ILE A 421 -14.70 -0.42 -17.79
C ILE A 421 -13.28 -0.70 -18.29
N GLN A 422 -12.30 -0.76 -17.38
CA GLN A 422 -10.91 -1.11 -17.72
C GLN A 422 -10.81 -2.49 -18.38
N LEU A 423 -11.55 -3.48 -17.87
CA LEU A 423 -11.68 -4.81 -18.48
C LEU A 423 -12.20 -4.76 -19.91
N ILE A 424 -13.27 -4.01 -20.15
CA ILE A 424 -13.86 -3.87 -21.49
C ILE A 424 -12.86 -3.24 -22.46
N LEU A 425 -12.15 -2.19 -22.02
CA LEU A 425 -11.11 -1.52 -22.82
C LEU A 425 -9.96 -2.46 -23.15
N LEU A 426 -9.48 -3.24 -22.18
CA LEU A 426 -8.42 -4.24 -22.38
C LEU A 426 -8.86 -5.32 -23.37
N ILE A 427 -10.06 -5.90 -23.21
CA ILE A 427 -10.58 -6.90 -24.15
C ILE A 427 -10.69 -6.32 -25.57
N LYS A 428 -11.15 -5.07 -25.70
CA LYS A 428 -11.27 -4.40 -27.00
C LYS A 428 -9.91 -4.23 -27.66
N GLU A 429 -8.88 -3.86 -26.89
CA GLU A 429 -7.52 -3.70 -27.41
C GLU A 429 -6.91 -5.05 -27.81
N ILE A 430 -7.03 -6.09 -26.97
CA ILE A 430 -6.58 -7.45 -27.28
C ILE A 430 -7.24 -7.98 -28.56
N LYS A 431 -8.52 -7.64 -28.79
CA LYS A 431 -9.22 -8.03 -30.03
C LYS A 431 -8.71 -7.32 -31.27
N GLN A 432 -8.18 -6.10 -31.15
CA GLN A 432 -7.59 -5.34 -32.26
C GLN A 432 -6.18 -5.82 -32.60
N ILE A 433 -5.40 -6.17 -31.58
CA ILE A 433 -4.00 -6.60 -31.74
C ILE A 433 -3.94 -8.12 -31.83
N ARG A 434 -4.25 -8.66 -33.01
CA ARG A 434 -4.22 -10.13 -33.26
C ARG A 434 -3.01 -10.59 -34.05
N THR A 435 -2.43 -9.73 -34.88
CA THR A 435 -1.37 -10.16 -35.79
C THR A 435 -0.02 -10.25 -35.05
N PRO A 436 0.80 -11.27 -35.30
CA PRO A 436 2.09 -11.44 -34.62
C PRO A 436 3.02 -10.22 -34.81
N GLY A 437 2.95 -9.57 -35.98
CA GLY A 437 3.68 -8.33 -36.26
C GLY A 437 3.21 -7.11 -35.47
N GLN A 438 1.94 -7.07 -35.03
CA GLN A 438 1.46 -6.04 -34.10
C GLN A 438 1.89 -6.35 -32.67
N LEU A 439 1.81 -7.62 -32.23
CA LEU A 439 2.22 -8.03 -30.88
C LEU A 439 3.70 -7.77 -30.61
N SER A 440 4.57 -7.94 -31.60
CA SER A 440 6.00 -7.65 -31.45
C SER A 440 6.29 -6.17 -31.17
N ASN A 441 5.42 -5.23 -31.57
CA ASN A 441 5.61 -3.80 -31.34
C ASN A 441 5.23 -3.35 -29.91
N ILE A 442 4.51 -4.19 -29.17
CA ILE A 442 4.06 -3.87 -27.82
C ILE A 442 5.20 -4.06 -26.83
N SER A 443 5.35 -3.14 -25.88
CA SER A 443 6.31 -3.28 -24.79
C SER A 443 5.79 -4.28 -23.75
N SER A 444 6.54 -5.36 -23.53
CA SER A 444 6.23 -6.33 -22.46
C SER A 444 6.32 -5.70 -21.07
N THR A 445 7.16 -4.69 -20.88
CA THR A 445 7.28 -3.94 -19.63
C THR A 445 6.02 -3.12 -19.34
N THR A 446 5.43 -2.47 -20.34
CA THR A 446 4.15 -1.74 -20.16
C THR A 446 3.04 -2.66 -19.67
N VAL A 447 2.87 -3.82 -20.31
CA VAL A 447 1.87 -4.82 -19.90
C VAL A 447 2.22 -5.41 -18.52
N SER A 448 3.50 -5.58 -18.20
CA SER A 448 3.93 -6.04 -16.87
C SER A 448 3.59 -5.03 -15.77
N ILE A 449 3.71 -3.71 -16.02
CA ILE A 449 3.32 -2.67 -15.06
C ILE A 449 1.81 -2.70 -14.83
N PHE A 450 0.99 -2.86 -15.88
CA PHE A 450 -0.46 -3.03 -15.73
C PHE A 450 -0.80 -4.25 -14.87
N SER A 451 -0.20 -5.40 -15.18
CA SER A 451 -0.41 -6.65 -14.41
C SER A 451 -0.01 -6.51 -12.95
N LEU A 452 1.10 -5.83 -12.66
CA LEU A 452 1.56 -5.56 -11.29
C LEU A 452 0.59 -4.62 -10.54
N GLN A 453 0.06 -3.58 -11.18
CA GLN A 453 -0.89 -2.68 -10.52
C GLN A 453 -2.20 -3.39 -10.20
N ASP A 454 -2.74 -4.13 -11.17
CA ASP A 454 -4.02 -4.81 -11.00
C ASP A 454 -3.90 -5.98 -10.00
N SER A 455 -2.73 -6.65 -9.93
CA SER A 455 -2.44 -7.65 -8.88
C SER A 455 -2.30 -7.02 -7.48
N LEU A 456 -1.69 -5.82 -7.40
CA LEU A 456 -1.62 -5.06 -6.14
C LEU A 456 -3.00 -4.68 -5.65
N VAL A 457 -3.87 -4.17 -6.53
CA VAL A 457 -5.28 -3.87 -6.20
C VAL A 457 -5.97 -5.14 -5.71
N ALA A 458 -5.84 -6.26 -6.43
CA ALA A 458 -6.45 -7.52 -6.04
C ALA A 458 -6.03 -7.98 -4.63
N LEU A 459 -4.73 -7.93 -4.31
CA LEU A 459 -4.19 -8.41 -3.05
C LEU A 459 -4.41 -7.44 -1.88
N ILE A 460 -4.33 -6.12 -2.10
CA ILE A 460 -4.68 -5.12 -1.08
C ILE A 460 -6.14 -5.27 -0.65
N PHE A 461 -7.07 -5.38 -1.60
CA PHE A 461 -8.48 -5.55 -1.27
C PHE A 461 -8.80 -6.93 -0.69
N LEU A 462 -8.04 -7.97 -1.07
CA LEU A 462 -8.13 -9.29 -0.41
C LEU A 462 -7.71 -9.20 1.06
N LEU A 463 -6.60 -8.53 1.36
CA LEU A 463 -6.17 -8.29 2.74
C LEU A 463 -7.17 -7.41 3.51
N ALA A 464 -7.78 -6.42 2.86
CA ALA A 464 -8.80 -5.58 3.50
C ALA A 464 -10.04 -6.37 3.95
N THR A 465 -10.33 -7.53 3.36
CA THR A 465 -11.46 -8.38 3.76
C THR A 465 -11.34 -8.90 5.20
N THR A 466 -10.12 -9.13 5.69
CA THR A 466 -9.89 -9.65 7.04
C THR A 466 -10.07 -8.56 8.10
N ILE A 467 -9.72 -7.32 7.75
CA ILE A 467 -9.81 -6.15 8.64
C ILE A 467 -11.25 -5.64 8.73
N PHE A 468 -11.96 -5.53 7.61
CA PHE A 468 -13.28 -4.89 7.53
C PHE A 468 -14.42 -5.87 7.22
N GLN A 469 -14.71 -6.75 8.18
CA GLN A 469 -15.72 -7.81 8.04
C GLN A 469 -17.12 -7.28 7.65
N SER A 470 -17.51 -6.08 8.14
CA SER A 470 -18.82 -5.47 7.83
C SER A 470 -19.08 -5.14 6.35
N SER A 471 -18.03 -5.08 5.52
CA SER A 471 -18.12 -4.80 4.09
C SER A 471 -17.43 -5.88 3.23
N TYR A 472 -17.30 -7.09 3.78
CA TYR A 472 -16.63 -8.23 3.16
C TYR A 472 -17.02 -8.46 1.69
N LEU A 473 -18.33 -8.51 1.40
CA LEU A 473 -18.83 -8.80 0.05
C LEU A 473 -18.36 -7.77 -0.99
N SER A 474 -18.33 -6.49 -0.62
CA SER A 474 -17.87 -5.42 -1.51
C SER A 474 -16.37 -5.54 -1.80
N PHE A 475 -15.56 -5.79 -0.78
CA PHE A 475 -14.11 -5.98 -0.96
C PHE A 475 -13.76 -7.20 -1.80
N VAL A 476 -14.41 -8.34 -1.55
CA VAL A 476 -14.21 -9.57 -2.33
C VAL A 476 -14.56 -9.35 -3.81
N SER A 477 -15.66 -8.67 -4.10
CA SER A 477 -16.07 -8.43 -5.50
C SER A 477 -15.04 -7.65 -6.30
N VAL A 478 -14.44 -6.61 -5.69
CA VAL A 478 -13.36 -5.81 -6.29
C VAL A 478 -12.10 -6.64 -6.45
N SER A 479 -11.71 -7.40 -5.42
CA SER A 479 -10.53 -8.26 -5.44
C SER A 479 -10.60 -9.33 -6.53
N VAL A 480 -11.74 -10.03 -6.65
CA VAL A 480 -11.94 -11.08 -7.67
C VAL A 480 -11.89 -10.49 -9.08
N LEU A 481 -12.51 -9.32 -9.31
CA LEU A 481 -12.48 -8.67 -10.62
C LEU A 481 -11.06 -8.23 -11.00
N ALA A 482 -10.33 -7.61 -10.08
CA ALA A 482 -8.93 -7.21 -10.28
C ALA A 482 -8.00 -8.43 -10.48
N PHE A 483 -8.24 -9.52 -9.74
CA PHE A 483 -7.52 -10.77 -9.92
C PHE A 483 -7.78 -11.39 -11.30
N PHE A 484 -9.04 -11.43 -11.74
CA PHE A 484 -9.40 -11.94 -13.06
C PHE A 484 -8.77 -11.11 -14.18
N MET A 485 -8.71 -9.79 -14.02
CA MET A 485 -8.01 -8.88 -14.91
C MET A 485 -6.52 -9.22 -15.04
N SER A 486 -5.80 -9.21 -13.92
CA SER A 486 -4.34 -9.42 -13.91
C SER A 486 -3.96 -10.87 -14.27
N ALA A 487 -4.57 -11.87 -13.63
CA ALA A 487 -4.15 -13.27 -13.74
C ALA A 487 -4.64 -13.98 -15.02
N VAL A 488 -5.75 -13.54 -15.62
CA VAL A 488 -6.32 -14.20 -16.82
C VAL A 488 -6.07 -13.39 -18.08
N PHE A 489 -6.52 -12.14 -18.15
CA PHE A 489 -6.44 -11.37 -19.40
C PHE A 489 -5.06 -10.78 -19.64
N GLU A 490 -4.53 -10.01 -18.68
CA GLU A 490 -3.25 -9.32 -18.84
C GLU A 490 -2.10 -10.33 -18.89
N MET A 491 -2.16 -11.38 -18.07
CA MET A 491 -1.18 -12.46 -18.11
C MET A 491 -1.17 -13.19 -19.46
N ARG A 492 -2.33 -13.59 -19.99
CA ARG A 492 -2.40 -14.22 -21.33
C ARG A 492 -1.91 -13.29 -22.43
N PHE A 493 -2.26 -12.00 -22.33
CA PHE A 493 -1.79 -11.00 -23.25
C PHE A 493 -0.26 -10.85 -23.20
N LEU A 494 0.32 -10.81 -22.00
CA LEU A 494 1.77 -10.74 -21.78
C LEU A 494 2.50 -11.98 -22.32
N VAL A 495 1.96 -13.18 -22.08
CA VAL A 495 2.50 -14.43 -22.64
C VAL A 495 2.50 -14.37 -24.16
N ASN A 496 1.39 -13.99 -24.79
CA ASN A 496 1.30 -13.86 -26.25
C ASN A 496 2.33 -12.85 -26.80
N VAL A 497 2.50 -11.70 -26.14
CA VAL A 497 3.50 -10.70 -26.53
C VAL A 497 4.92 -11.29 -26.41
N LEU A 498 5.23 -11.96 -25.30
CA LEU A 498 6.57 -12.50 -25.05
C LEU A 498 6.91 -13.69 -25.96
N THR A 499 5.96 -14.56 -26.27
CA THR A 499 6.14 -15.67 -27.22
C THR A 499 6.47 -15.12 -28.61
N ASN A 500 5.75 -14.09 -29.07
CA ASN A 500 6.08 -13.43 -30.35
C ASN A 500 7.42 -12.70 -30.33
N GLN A 501 7.84 -12.19 -29.17
CA GLN A 501 9.15 -11.55 -28.98
C GLN A 501 10.29 -12.56 -28.81
N GLN A 502 10.02 -13.88 -28.70
CA GLN A 502 11.09 -14.89 -28.63
C GLN A 502 11.99 -14.88 -29.86
N ASN A 503 11.44 -14.53 -31.02
CA ASN A 503 12.19 -14.40 -32.27
C ASN A 503 13.25 -13.29 -32.24
N GLU A 504 13.19 -12.38 -31.25
CA GLU A 504 14.15 -11.30 -31.05
C GLU A 504 15.20 -11.64 -29.97
N ARG A 505 15.07 -12.78 -29.28
CA ARG A 505 16.01 -13.16 -28.22
C ARG A 505 17.38 -13.47 -28.82
N GLY A 506 18.40 -12.79 -28.30
CA GLY A 506 19.79 -12.90 -28.78
C GLY A 506 20.20 -11.77 -29.74
N ILE A 507 19.27 -10.90 -30.15
CA ILE A 507 19.55 -9.72 -30.96
C ILE A 507 19.73 -8.52 -30.01
N SER A 508 20.82 -7.77 -30.17
CA SER A 508 21.05 -6.58 -29.37
C SER A 508 20.06 -5.49 -29.74
N TRP A 509 19.63 -4.69 -28.76
CA TRP A 509 18.85 -3.46 -28.99
C TRP A 509 19.47 -2.56 -30.07
N TRP A 510 20.81 -2.55 -30.15
CA TRP A 510 21.56 -1.78 -31.16
C TRP A 510 21.39 -2.33 -32.59
N GLU A 511 21.18 -3.64 -32.75
CA GLU A 511 20.91 -4.28 -34.05
C GLU A 511 19.46 -4.08 -34.48
N ILE A 512 18.51 -4.09 -33.54
CA ILE A 512 17.10 -3.77 -33.82
C ILE A 512 16.97 -2.30 -34.24
N LEU A 513 17.71 -1.40 -33.59
CA LEU A 513 17.72 0.03 -33.90
C LEU A 513 18.27 0.31 -35.31
N ARG A 514 19.20 -0.51 -35.79
CA ARG A 514 19.81 -0.40 -37.13
C ARG A 514 18.76 -0.45 -38.25
N GLY A 515 17.72 -1.28 -38.08
CA GLY A 515 16.66 -1.45 -39.08
C GLY A 515 17.17 -1.94 -40.44
N GLY A 516 16.24 -2.16 -41.38
CA GLY A 516 16.55 -2.45 -42.77
C GLY A 516 16.26 -1.25 -43.66
N SER A 517 17.12 -1.03 -44.66
CA SER A 517 16.91 0.00 -45.67
C SER A 517 16.01 -0.54 -46.78
N SER A 518 14.72 -0.21 -46.75
CA SER A 518 13.91 -0.25 -47.96
C SER A 518 14.16 1.05 -48.74
N ASN A 519 14.85 0.96 -49.89
CA ASN A 519 15.06 2.07 -50.80
C ASN A 519 13.72 2.73 -51.19
N GLU A 520 13.57 4.03 -50.92
CA GLU A 520 12.67 4.93 -51.65
C GLU A 520 13.53 5.85 -52.54
N GLU A 521 13.10 6.00 -53.78
CA GLU A 521 13.81 6.61 -54.91
C GLU A 521 13.94 8.15 -54.84
N GLY A 522 15.06 8.68 -55.35
CA GLY A 522 15.09 9.85 -56.23
C GLY A 522 15.28 11.26 -55.61
N ALA A 523 16.49 11.83 -55.79
CA ALA A 523 16.76 13.11 -56.48
C ALA A 523 17.94 13.91 -55.90
N GLY A 524 18.94 14.18 -56.77
CA GLY A 524 19.65 15.46 -56.82
C GLY A 524 20.91 15.65 -55.96
N GLY A 525 22.09 15.48 -56.57
CA GLY A 525 23.30 16.22 -56.17
C GLY A 525 23.22 17.70 -56.61
N PRO A 526 24.30 18.54 -56.50
CA PRO A 526 25.72 18.14 -56.38
C PRO A 526 26.66 19.06 -55.52
N THR A 527 27.96 18.72 -55.53
CA THR A 527 29.19 19.55 -55.30
C THR A 527 29.56 19.93 -53.83
N ASN A 528 30.82 19.99 -53.35
CA ASN A 528 32.16 20.04 -53.95
C ASN A 528 33.29 19.80 -52.90
N ASN A 529 34.46 19.39 -53.40
CA ASN A 529 35.84 19.76 -52.98
C ASN A 529 36.59 19.11 -51.77
N THR A 530 37.63 18.35 -52.16
CA THR A 530 39.08 18.51 -51.85
C THR A 530 39.59 18.40 -50.40
N THR A 531 40.35 17.33 -50.10
CA THR A 531 41.81 17.30 -49.78
C THR A 531 42.17 16.04 -49.00
N ALA A 532 43.11 15.25 -49.53
CA ALA A 532 44.07 14.46 -48.74
C ALA A 532 45.37 15.31 -48.61
N PRO A 533 46.42 14.91 -47.87
CA PRO A 533 46.63 13.69 -47.07
C PRO A 533 47.17 14.02 -45.66
N THR A 534 47.55 13.02 -44.85
CA THR A 534 48.93 12.85 -44.31
C THR A 534 49.00 11.59 -43.44
N GLU A 535 50.06 10.83 -43.70
CA GLU A 535 50.55 9.61 -43.07
C GLU A 535 50.89 9.80 -41.58
N THR A 536 50.81 8.72 -40.79
CA THR A 536 51.96 8.30 -39.95
C THR A 536 51.77 6.88 -39.44
N ASP A 537 52.77 6.05 -39.75
CA ASP A 537 53.03 4.71 -39.26
C ASP A 537 53.16 4.67 -37.73
N THR A 538 52.80 3.55 -37.09
CA THR A 538 53.68 2.88 -36.11
C THR A 538 53.28 1.41 -35.86
N GLU A 539 54.14 0.52 -36.36
CA GLU A 539 54.61 -0.77 -35.83
C GLU A 539 53.86 -1.53 -34.70
N ALA A 540 53.59 -2.81 -34.98
CA ALA A 540 53.56 -3.91 -34.01
C ALA A 540 54.96 -4.15 -33.40
N PRO A 541 55.11 -4.93 -32.31
CA PRO A 541 55.61 -6.31 -32.50
C PRO A 541 55.09 -7.29 -31.37
N PRO A 542 55.63 -8.51 -31.14
CA PRO A 542 54.94 -9.74 -31.53
C PRO A 542 54.87 -10.85 -30.43
N GLY A 543 53.99 -11.84 -30.67
CA GLY A 543 54.21 -13.29 -30.50
C GLY A 543 54.60 -13.92 -29.14
N THR A 544 53.86 -14.97 -28.75
CA THR A 544 54.47 -16.22 -28.24
C THR A 544 53.56 -17.43 -28.49
N ASN A 545 54.13 -18.44 -29.16
CA ASN A 545 53.62 -19.82 -29.30
C ASN A 545 53.71 -20.54 -27.93
N THR A 546 53.00 -21.63 -27.61
CA THR A 546 53.20 -23.04 -28.06
C THR A 546 52.17 -23.97 -27.31
N PRO A 547 52.10 -25.31 -27.53
CA PRO A 547 50.84 -26.06 -27.76
C PRO A 547 50.59 -27.24 -26.79
N GLY A 548 49.48 -28.00 -26.94
CA GLY A 548 49.37 -29.37 -26.42
C GLY A 548 47.95 -29.89 -26.06
N ASN A 549 47.45 -30.81 -26.91
CA ASN A 549 46.30 -31.75 -26.86
C ASN A 549 46.03 -32.51 -25.52
N PRO A 550 44.96 -33.34 -25.30
CA PRO A 550 44.14 -34.10 -26.29
C PRO A 550 42.62 -34.34 -26.04
N ILE A 551 41.94 -34.64 -27.15
CA ILE A 551 40.86 -35.62 -27.49
C ILE A 551 40.22 -36.49 -26.37
N VAL A 552 38.87 -36.53 -26.33
CA VAL A 552 38.00 -37.59 -25.75
C VAL A 552 36.79 -37.84 -26.71
N PRO A 553 36.31 -39.10 -26.91
CA PRO A 553 35.32 -39.49 -27.96
C PRO A 553 33.82 -39.39 -27.52
N PRO A 554 32.84 -39.59 -28.44
CA PRO A 554 31.46 -39.13 -28.29
C PRO A 554 30.53 -40.16 -27.61
N ALA A 555 29.51 -39.70 -26.87
CA ALA A 555 28.45 -40.55 -26.33
C ALA A 555 27.05 -39.96 -26.58
N ASP A 556 26.27 -40.76 -27.31
CA ASP A 556 24.83 -40.99 -27.28
C ASP A 556 23.82 -39.85 -27.52
N VAL A 557 23.13 -40.00 -28.66
CA VAL A 557 21.86 -39.38 -29.02
C VAL A 557 20.72 -40.18 -28.36
N PRO A 558 19.78 -39.53 -27.65
CA PRO A 558 18.42 -40.05 -27.53
C PRO A 558 17.41 -39.14 -28.21
N GLY A 559 16.77 -39.70 -29.25
CA GLY A 559 15.34 -39.57 -29.58
C GLY A 559 14.70 -38.18 -29.55
N VAL A 560 14.45 -37.62 -30.73
CA VAL A 560 13.52 -36.51 -30.95
C VAL A 560 12.08 -37.03 -30.89
N PRO A 561 11.19 -36.52 -30.03
CA PRO A 561 9.75 -36.55 -30.27
C PRO A 561 9.36 -35.23 -30.95
N VAL A 562 9.20 -35.28 -32.27
CA VAL A 562 8.60 -34.21 -33.07
C VAL A 562 7.10 -34.22 -32.74
N THR A 563 6.69 -33.35 -31.81
CA THR A 563 5.33 -32.73 -31.66
C THR A 563 5.07 -32.08 -30.28
N GLY A 564 5.99 -32.17 -29.29
CA GLY A 564 5.77 -31.62 -27.93
C GLY A 564 6.43 -30.27 -27.59
N PHE A 565 7.08 -29.59 -28.55
CA PHE A 565 7.98 -28.46 -28.25
C PHE A 565 7.30 -27.10 -28.04
N VAL A 566 6.03 -26.90 -28.42
CA VAL A 566 5.38 -25.57 -28.32
C VAL A 566 4.60 -25.40 -27.01
N GLU A 567 3.90 -26.45 -26.56
CA GLU A 567 3.04 -26.39 -25.37
C GLU A 567 3.83 -26.35 -24.05
N SER A 568 5.03 -26.96 -24.04
CA SER A 568 5.94 -26.95 -22.88
C SER A 568 6.62 -25.60 -22.64
N ASP A 569 6.88 -24.84 -23.71
CA ASP A 569 7.52 -23.52 -23.63
C ASP A 569 6.57 -22.42 -23.17
N GLU A 570 5.32 -22.40 -23.66
CA GLU A 570 4.31 -21.44 -23.20
C GLU A 570 3.98 -21.62 -21.71
N ALA A 571 3.82 -22.88 -21.27
CA ALA A 571 3.56 -23.20 -19.86
C ALA A 571 4.74 -22.78 -18.97
N ARG A 572 5.99 -22.99 -19.41
CA ARG A 572 7.19 -22.57 -18.68
C ARG A 572 7.29 -21.05 -18.56
N ILE A 573 7.04 -20.32 -19.64
CA ILE A 573 7.04 -18.85 -19.65
C ILE A 573 5.94 -18.32 -18.75
N SER A 574 4.73 -18.88 -18.85
CA SER A 574 3.59 -18.51 -18.02
C SER A 574 3.89 -18.72 -16.53
N ASN A 575 4.39 -19.89 -16.13
CA ASN A 575 4.73 -20.18 -14.73
C ASN A 575 5.81 -19.23 -14.18
N GLY A 576 6.86 -18.97 -14.97
CA GLY A 576 7.94 -18.06 -14.57
C GLY A 576 7.46 -16.61 -14.41
N LEU A 577 6.61 -16.14 -15.32
CA LEU A 577 6.00 -14.81 -15.24
C LEU A 577 5.05 -14.69 -14.04
N PHE A 578 4.25 -15.72 -13.78
CA PHE A 578 3.34 -15.75 -12.64
C PHE A 578 4.13 -15.65 -11.35
N ALA A 579 5.14 -16.51 -11.15
CA ALA A 579 6.02 -16.45 -10.00
C ALA A 579 6.67 -15.07 -9.81
N ARG A 580 7.15 -14.46 -10.91
CA ARG A 580 7.76 -13.12 -10.89
C ARG A 580 6.76 -12.03 -10.48
N THR A 581 5.58 -12.00 -11.09
CA THR A 581 4.55 -11.00 -10.78
C THR A 581 4.07 -11.14 -9.34
N PHE A 582 3.85 -12.36 -8.85
CA PHE A 582 3.47 -12.60 -7.45
C PHE A 582 4.55 -12.16 -6.48
N PHE A 583 5.82 -12.51 -6.74
CA PHE A 583 6.94 -12.10 -5.91
C PHE A 583 7.03 -10.57 -5.79
N PHE A 584 7.02 -9.85 -6.92
CA PHE A 584 7.06 -8.39 -6.90
C PHE A 584 5.82 -7.76 -6.25
N THR A 585 4.63 -8.35 -6.44
CA THR A 585 3.41 -7.88 -5.78
C THR A 585 3.54 -7.99 -4.26
N ILE A 586 4.00 -9.13 -3.75
CA ILE A 586 4.19 -9.37 -2.31
C ILE A 586 5.24 -8.40 -1.75
N CYS A 587 6.43 -8.30 -2.38
CA CYS A 587 7.46 -7.36 -1.94
C CYS A 587 6.97 -5.91 -1.92
N THR A 588 6.19 -5.50 -2.93
CA THR A 588 5.65 -4.14 -3.00
C THR A 588 4.59 -3.90 -1.90
N ILE A 589 3.77 -4.90 -1.55
CA ILE A 589 2.83 -4.77 -0.43
C ILE A 589 3.55 -4.66 0.90
N PHE A 590 4.59 -5.48 1.14
CA PHE A 590 5.40 -5.33 2.35
C PHE A 590 6.05 -3.95 2.43
N LEU A 591 6.54 -3.40 1.32
CA LEU A 591 7.04 -2.04 1.26
C LEU A 591 5.96 -0.99 1.55
N ILE A 592 4.75 -1.14 0.98
CA ILE A 592 3.62 -0.23 1.24
C ILE A 592 3.20 -0.28 2.72
N ILE A 593 3.08 -1.47 3.31
CA ILE A 593 2.73 -1.64 4.72
C ILE A 593 3.83 -1.06 5.62
N SER A 594 5.10 -1.29 5.29
CA SER A 594 6.23 -0.67 6.00
C SER A 594 6.21 0.85 5.89
N ALA A 595 5.89 1.41 4.72
CA ALA A 595 5.83 2.85 4.52
C ALA A 595 4.74 3.54 5.36
N ILE A 596 3.69 2.83 5.79
CA ILE A 596 2.65 3.39 6.68
C ILE A 596 3.24 3.75 8.05
N SER A 597 4.23 3.02 8.54
CA SER A 597 4.89 3.30 9.83
C SER A 597 6.05 4.32 9.73
N TRP A 598 6.39 4.77 8.52
CA TRP A 598 7.45 5.76 8.34
C TRP A 598 7.01 7.15 8.75
N ARG A 599 7.97 7.97 9.20
CA ARG A 599 7.75 9.38 9.50
C ARG A 599 7.15 10.10 8.30
N GLN A 600 6.23 11.02 8.57
CA GLN A 600 5.39 11.68 7.57
C GLN A 600 6.17 12.34 6.41
N SER A 601 7.35 12.90 6.69
CA SER A 601 8.21 13.51 5.67
C SER A 601 8.78 12.49 4.68
N TYR A 602 9.33 11.38 5.17
CA TYR A 602 9.87 10.31 4.31
C TYR A 602 8.76 9.58 3.57
N ARG A 603 7.64 9.33 4.26
CA ARG A 603 6.45 8.74 3.68
C ARG A 603 5.94 9.58 2.49
N ARG A 604 5.91 10.91 2.60
CA ARG A 604 5.51 11.81 1.49
C ARG A 604 6.41 11.67 0.26
N VAL A 605 7.73 11.65 0.46
CA VAL A 605 8.69 11.50 -0.66
C VAL A 605 8.53 10.14 -1.32
N PHE A 606 8.34 9.09 -0.51
CA PHE A 606 8.08 7.74 -0.98
C PHE A 606 6.76 7.66 -1.76
N GLU A 607 5.65 8.20 -1.24
CA GLU A 607 4.33 8.21 -1.90
C GLU A 607 4.39 8.88 -3.27
N ILE A 608 4.97 10.10 -3.36
CA ILE A 608 5.13 10.82 -4.64
C ILE A 608 5.96 9.99 -5.64
N THR A 609 7.09 9.43 -5.17
CA THR A 609 7.97 8.63 -6.03
C THR A 609 7.28 7.34 -6.49
N ALA A 610 6.57 6.65 -5.59
CA ALA A 610 5.84 5.43 -5.88
C ALA A 610 4.69 5.66 -6.87
N PHE A 611 3.92 6.75 -6.71
CA PHE A 611 2.86 7.09 -7.68
C PHE A 611 3.40 7.46 -9.05
N MET A 612 4.54 8.17 -9.12
CA MET A 612 5.23 8.46 -10.39
C MET A 612 5.70 7.19 -11.09
N LEU A 613 6.34 6.27 -10.36
CA LEU A 613 6.84 4.99 -10.89
C LEU A 613 5.70 4.07 -11.29
N ALA A 614 4.64 3.97 -10.49
CA ALA A 614 3.45 3.23 -10.88
C ALA A 614 2.88 3.79 -12.18
N ASN A 615 2.73 5.11 -12.31
CA ASN A 615 2.16 5.74 -13.50
C ASN A 615 3.13 5.91 -14.69
N SER A 616 4.28 5.22 -14.72
CA SER A 616 5.25 5.30 -15.82
C SER A 616 5.02 4.26 -16.94
N TYR A 617 3.79 3.76 -17.11
CA TYR A 617 3.50 2.63 -17.99
C TYR A 617 3.63 2.93 -19.48
N TRP A 618 3.56 4.20 -19.91
CA TRP A 618 3.72 4.57 -21.33
C TRP A 618 5.18 4.78 -21.73
N LEU A 619 6.06 5.09 -20.80
CA LEU A 619 7.48 5.32 -21.08
C LEU A 619 8.16 4.09 -21.72
N PRO A 620 7.96 2.84 -21.25
CA PRO A 620 8.48 1.67 -21.93
C PRO A 620 7.91 1.46 -23.34
N GLN A 621 6.68 1.90 -23.60
CA GLN A 621 6.08 1.82 -24.93
C GLN A 621 6.68 2.85 -25.89
N PHE A 622 6.92 4.07 -25.42
CA PHE A 622 7.63 5.10 -26.18
C PHE A 622 9.03 4.61 -26.61
N LEU A 623 9.77 3.98 -25.68
CA LEU A 623 11.09 3.41 -25.99
C LEU A 623 11.00 2.27 -27.02
N ARG A 624 10.00 1.39 -26.88
CA ARG A 624 9.79 0.28 -27.83
C ARG A 624 9.41 0.77 -29.23
N ASN A 625 8.56 1.79 -29.32
CA ASN A 625 8.20 2.44 -30.59
C ASN A 625 9.43 3.03 -31.29
N THR A 626 10.30 3.70 -30.53
CA THR A 626 11.57 4.25 -31.04
C THR A 626 12.47 3.14 -31.59
N LEU A 627 12.63 2.06 -30.83
CA LEU A 627 13.46 0.91 -31.18
C LEU A 627 12.99 0.27 -32.50
N LYS A 628 11.69 -0.01 -32.62
CA LYS A 628 11.08 -0.66 -33.79
C LYS A 628 10.71 0.28 -34.93
N ASN A 629 11.00 1.58 -34.80
CA ASN A 629 10.59 2.62 -35.75
C ASN A 629 9.09 2.58 -36.12
N ARG A 630 8.22 2.42 -35.12
CA ARG A 630 6.75 2.35 -35.32
C ARG A 630 6.06 3.56 -34.71
N ARG A 631 5.16 4.17 -35.50
CA ARG A 631 4.39 5.36 -35.11
C ARG A 631 3.22 5.05 -34.18
N ARG A 632 2.64 3.86 -34.25
CA ARG A 632 1.45 3.49 -33.48
C ARG A 632 1.44 2.00 -33.12
N SER A 633 1.36 1.73 -31.81
CA SER A 633 1.34 0.36 -31.25
C SER A 633 0.05 0.07 -30.47
N PHE A 634 -0.51 1.07 -29.78
CA PHE A 634 -1.81 0.99 -29.12
C PHE A 634 -2.82 1.94 -29.77
N SER A 635 -4.12 1.69 -29.56
CA SER A 635 -5.16 2.62 -29.98
C SER A 635 -5.21 3.88 -29.08
N TRP A 636 -5.46 5.06 -29.67
CA TRP A 636 -5.60 6.32 -28.91
C TRP A 636 -6.72 6.29 -27.89
N ASN A 637 -7.82 5.62 -28.23
CA ASN A 637 -8.92 5.40 -27.29
C ASN A 637 -8.41 4.64 -26.06
N PHE A 638 -7.65 3.56 -26.26
CA PHE A 638 -7.08 2.82 -25.15
C PHE A 638 -6.11 3.69 -24.33
N ILE A 639 -5.20 4.42 -24.99
CA ILE A 639 -4.20 5.28 -24.34
C ILE A 639 -4.86 6.33 -23.43
N ILE A 640 -5.84 7.07 -23.96
CA ILE A 640 -6.49 8.17 -23.23
C ILE A 640 -7.35 7.62 -22.10
N PHE A 641 -8.24 6.65 -22.38
CA PHE A 641 -9.18 6.16 -21.38
C PHE A 641 -8.50 5.38 -20.25
N THR A 642 -7.49 4.55 -20.52
CA THR A 642 -6.75 3.85 -19.46
C THR A 642 -5.98 4.83 -18.58
N SER A 643 -5.42 5.89 -19.16
CA SER A 643 -4.73 6.95 -18.41
C SER A 643 -5.70 7.71 -17.48
N MET A 644 -6.89 8.05 -17.98
CA MET A 644 -7.93 8.70 -17.17
C MET A 644 -8.45 7.80 -16.04
N ILE A 645 -8.72 6.53 -16.32
CA ILE A 645 -9.22 5.57 -15.32
C ILE A 645 -8.18 5.37 -14.21
N ARG A 646 -6.90 5.20 -14.55
CA ARG A 646 -5.83 4.98 -13.57
C ARG A 646 -5.50 6.24 -12.74
N LEU A 647 -5.75 7.45 -13.25
CA LEU A 647 -5.64 8.70 -12.47
C LEU A 647 -6.83 8.96 -11.55
N THR A 648 -8.00 8.39 -11.84
CA THR A 648 -9.25 8.66 -11.10
C THR A 648 -9.15 8.33 -9.60
N PRO A 649 -8.58 7.17 -9.17
CA PRO A 649 -8.35 6.89 -7.75
C PRO A 649 -7.45 7.92 -7.06
N ILE A 650 -6.41 8.42 -7.74
CA ILE A 650 -5.48 9.42 -7.19
C ILE A 650 -6.21 10.76 -6.98
N TYR A 651 -7.05 11.15 -7.94
CA TYR A 651 -7.90 12.34 -7.79
C TYR A 651 -8.91 12.19 -6.66
N TYR A 652 -9.55 11.03 -6.53
CA TYR A 652 -10.50 10.77 -5.45
C TYR A 652 -9.82 10.90 -4.07
N ILE A 653 -8.66 10.28 -3.91
CA ILE A 653 -7.94 10.25 -2.63
C ILE A 653 -7.52 11.65 -2.17
N ASN A 654 -7.15 12.53 -3.10
CA ASN A 654 -6.59 13.86 -2.82
C ASN A 654 -7.63 15.00 -2.82
N PHE A 655 -8.67 14.94 -3.65
CA PHE A 655 -9.67 16.02 -3.75
C PHE A 655 -10.92 15.80 -2.89
N TYR A 656 -11.29 14.55 -2.59
CA TYR A 656 -12.51 14.27 -1.86
C TYR A 656 -12.31 14.47 -0.35
N LYS A 657 -12.97 15.49 0.20
CA LYS A 657 -12.76 15.94 1.59
C LYS A 657 -13.10 14.87 2.64
N SER A 658 -14.13 14.04 2.40
CA SER A 658 -14.53 12.92 3.27
C SER A 658 -14.05 11.57 2.73
N ASN A 659 -12.85 11.51 2.15
CA ASN A 659 -12.31 10.24 1.65
C ASN A 659 -12.24 9.18 2.75
N SER A 660 -12.79 8.00 2.45
CA SER A 660 -12.79 6.84 3.34
C SER A 660 -11.39 6.37 3.74
N PHE A 661 -10.36 6.63 2.94
CA PHE A 661 -8.97 6.30 3.33
C PHE A 661 -8.33 7.33 4.27
N ARG A 662 -9.01 8.47 4.53
CA ARG A 662 -8.54 9.57 5.38
C ARG A 662 -7.09 9.98 5.11
N HIS A 663 -6.71 9.93 3.83
CA HIS A 663 -5.39 10.36 3.36
C HIS A 663 -5.18 11.84 3.66
N ARG A 664 -3.92 12.25 3.83
CA ARG A 664 -3.57 13.65 4.12
C ARG A 664 -4.21 14.57 3.08
N GLN A 665 -4.86 15.63 3.58
CA GLN A 665 -5.58 16.62 2.79
C GLN A 665 -4.60 17.63 2.15
N ASN A 666 -4.96 18.18 0.98
CA ASN A 666 -4.37 19.37 0.34
C ASN A 666 -2.95 19.24 -0.26
N ASP A 667 -2.47 18.04 -0.59
CA ASP A 667 -1.25 17.88 -1.40
C ASP A 667 -1.54 18.04 -2.90
N TYR A 668 -1.97 19.23 -3.32
CA TYR A 668 -2.17 19.55 -4.74
C TYR A 668 -0.92 19.27 -5.59
N LEU A 669 0.26 19.38 -4.96
CA LEU A 669 1.55 19.09 -5.58
C LEU A 669 1.63 17.66 -6.11
N GLU A 670 1.19 16.66 -5.34
CA GLU A 670 1.26 15.24 -5.74
C GLU A 670 0.43 15.00 -7.01
N VAL A 671 -0.81 15.48 -6.98
CA VAL A 671 -1.74 15.36 -8.11
C VAL A 671 -1.19 16.07 -9.33
N ILE A 672 -0.71 17.32 -9.18
CA ILE A 672 -0.14 18.09 -10.29
C ILE A 672 1.06 17.38 -10.90
N LEU A 673 1.98 16.87 -10.09
CA LEU A 673 3.17 16.17 -10.55
C LEU A 673 2.82 14.89 -11.32
N VAL A 674 1.95 14.03 -10.77
CA VAL A 674 1.57 12.76 -11.41
C VAL A 674 0.77 13.00 -12.69
N THR A 675 -0.19 13.92 -12.67
CA THR A 675 -0.97 14.27 -13.87
C THR A 675 -0.09 14.90 -14.95
N SER A 676 0.84 15.79 -14.58
CA SER A 676 1.82 16.35 -15.52
C SER A 676 2.70 15.25 -16.12
N TRP A 677 3.16 14.30 -15.30
CA TRP A 677 3.99 13.18 -15.75
C TRP A 677 3.29 12.27 -16.74
N VAL A 678 2.04 11.87 -16.48
CA VAL A 678 1.26 11.07 -17.43
C VAL A 678 0.99 11.86 -18.71
N SER A 679 0.68 13.16 -18.60
CA SER A 679 0.45 14.03 -19.75
C SER A 679 1.69 14.16 -20.63
N VAL A 680 2.89 14.27 -20.03
CA VAL A 680 4.17 14.26 -20.77
C VAL A 680 4.35 12.94 -21.52
N GLN A 681 4.09 11.80 -20.88
CA GLN A 681 4.24 10.49 -21.54
C GLN A 681 3.27 10.33 -22.73
N VAL A 682 2.01 10.73 -22.57
CA VAL A 682 1.01 10.71 -23.67
C VAL A 682 1.41 11.69 -24.78
N GLY A 683 1.90 12.88 -24.42
CA GLY A 683 2.46 13.85 -25.36
C GLY A 683 3.64 13.29 -26.16
N LEU A 684 4.55 12.55 -25.51
CA LEU A 684 5.67 11.88 -26.19
C LEU A 684 5.19 10.85 -27.22
N LEU A 685 4.15 10.06 -26.90
CA LEU A 685 3.53 9.14 -27.84
C LEU A 685 2.86 9.88 -29.01
N TYR A 686 2.25 11.04 -28.75
CA TYR A 686 1.64 11.89 -29.79
C TYR A 686 2.70 12.45 -30.74
N PHE A 687 3.81 12.96 -30.21
CA PHE A 687 4.92 13.43 -31.02
C PHE A 687 5.55 12.31 -31.87
N GLN A 688 5.60 11.06 -31.38
CA GLN A 688 6.03 9.91 -32.19
C GLN A 688 5.12 9.62 -33.39
N GLU A 689 3.82 9.85 -33.26
CA GLU A 689 2.90 9.66 -34.39
C GLU A 689 3.02 10.81 -35.41
N ALA A 690 3.12 12.05 -34.93
CA ALA A 690 3.18 13.24 -35.78
C ALA A 690 4.54 13.44 -36.48
N LEU A 691 5.64 13.31 -35.75
CA LEU A 691 7.00 13.61 -36.22
C LEU A 691 7.78 12.34 -36.62
N GLY A 692 7.23 11.16 -36.35
CA GLY A 692 7.88 9.87 -36.55
C GLY A 692 8.51 9.30 -35.28
N ALA A 693 8.70 7.98 -35.22
CA ALA A 693 9.07 7.28 -34.00
C ALA A 693 10.46 7.65 -33.43
N ARG A 694 11.36 8.15 -34.29
CA ARG A 694 12.76 8.50 -33.98
C ARG A 694 13.03 10.01 -34.01
N PHE A 695 11.99 10.86 -33.96
CA PHE A 695 12.12 12.32 -34.10
C PHE A 695 13.12 12.99 -33.13
N TRP A 696 13.35 12.36 -31.98
CA TRP A 696 14.22 12.87 -30.92
C TRP A 696 15.67 12.36 -31.01
N ILE A 697 15.96 11.47 -31.97
CA ILE A 697 17.29 10.89 -32.22
C ILE A 697 17.84 11.47 -33.51
N ASN A 698 19.10 11.90 -33.49
CA ASN A 698 19.79 12.36 -34.69
C ASN A 698 20.14 11.15 -35.59
N ASP A 699 19.88 11.25 -36.90
CA ASP A 699 20.22 10.22 -37.89
C ASP A 699 21.71 9.85 -37.88
N LYS A 700 22.60 10.76 -37.45
CA LYS A 700 24.03 10.50 -37.30
C LYS A 700 24.38 9.54 -36.16
N TRP A 701 23.51 9.40 -35.16
CA TRP A 701 23.69 8.48 -34.03
C TRP A 701 23.07 7.12 -34.27
N LEU A 702 22.29 6.99 -35.35
CA LEU A 702 21.70 5.73 -35.77
C LEU A 702 22.75 4.91 -36.54
N PRO A 703 22.89 3.61 -36.23
CA PRO A 703 23.73 2.76 -37.05
C PRO A 703 23.21 2.66 -38.47
N LYS A 704 24.13 2.69 -39.43
CA LYS A 704 23.79 2.49 -40.84
C LYS A 704 23.14 1.11 -41.01
N ALA A 705 21.97 1.09 -41.67
CA ALA A 705 21.27 -0.13 -42.05
C ALA A 705 22.22 -1.07 -42.83
N PHE A 706 22.11 -2.37 -42.59
CA PHE A 706 22.89 -3.35 -43.36
C PHE A 706 22.31 -3.42 -44.77
N ASP A 707 23.16 -3.19 -45.78
CA ASP A 707 22.75 -3.28 -47.18
C ASP A 707 22.70 -4.76 -47.59
N TYR A 708 21.48 -5.28 -47.79
CA TYR A 708 21.24 -6.64 -48.26
C TYR A 708 21.46 -6.81 -49.76
N HIS A 709 21.60 -5.72 -50.50
CA HIS A 709 21.79 -5.71 -51.95
C HIS A 709 23.15 -5.10 -52.32
N PRO A 710 24.28 -5.56 -51.74
CA PRO A 710 25.58 -5.04 -52.13
C PRO A 710 25.88 -5.47 -53.57
N ILE A 711 26.43 -4.55 -54.35
CA ILE A 711 26.97 -4.86 -55.67
C ILE A 711 28.32 -5.54 -55.45
N LEU A 712 28.48 -6.77 -55.95
CA LEU A 712 29.68 -7.57 -55.73
C LEU A 712 30.77 -7.28 -56.78
N ASN A 713 32.00 -7.01 -56.31
CA ASN A 713 33.20 -7.02 -57.13
C ASN A 713 33.99 -8.32 -56.93
N VAL A 714 34.85 -8.68 -57.89
CA VAL A 714 35.74 -9.85 -57.77
C VAL A 714 36.62 -9.81 -56.51
N THR A 715 37.07 -8.63 -56.08
CA THR A 715 37.85 -8.46 -54.84
C THR A 715 37.06 -8.79 -53.57
N ASP A 716 35.73 -8.61 -53.60
CA ASP A 716 34.84 -8.89 -52.46
C ASP A 716 34.58 -10.39 -52.32
N LEU A 717 34.58 -11.11 -53.45
CA LEU A 717 34.48 -12.57 -53.52
C LEU A 717 35.73 -13.25 -52.93
N GLU A 718 36.92 -12.68 -53.13
CA GLU A 718 38.19 -13.22 -52.63
C GLU A 718 38.42 -13.01 -51.13
N SER A 719 37.77 -12.01 -50.52
CA SER A 719 38.04 -11.61 -49.12
C SER A 719 36.89 -11.86 -48.14
N GLY A 720 35.63 -11.98 -48.62
CA GLY A 720 34.44 -12.06 -47.76
C GLY A 720 33.69 -13.41 -47.75
N PHE A 721 33.84 -14.24 -48.79
CA PHE A 721 33.06 -15.46 -48.96
C PHE A 721 33.88 -16.72 -48.64
N SER A 722 33.28 -17.73 -48.02
CA SER A 722 33.95 -19.00 -47.77
C SER A 722 34.16 -19.78 -49.08
N SER A 723 35.20 -20.62 -49.13
CA SER A 723 35.52 -21.47 -50.28
C SER A 723 34.33 -22.32 -50.77
N ASP A 724 33.46 -22.72 -49.85
CA ASP A 724 32.27 -23.53 -50.14
C ASP A 724 31.17 -22.72 -50.86
N ILE A 725 31.08 -21.42 -50.58
CA ILE A 725 30.15 -20.53 -51.27
C ILE A 725 30.69 -20.23 -52.67
N LEU A 726 31.99 -19.97 -52.79
CA LEU A 726 32.67 -19.78 -54.08
C LEU A 726 32.57 -21.03 -54.97
N ALA A 727 32.65 -22.24 -54.41
CA ALA A 727 32.51 -23.49 -55.17
C ALA A 727 31.09 -23.71 -55.73
N ASN A 728 30.08 -23.06 -55.15
CA ASN A 728 28.70 -23.09 -55.65
C ASN A 728 28.40 -22.01 -56.69
N ILE A 729 29.33 -21.08 -56.92
CA ILE A 729 29.25 -20.10 -57.99
C ILE A 729 29.69 -20.79 -59.29
N ARG A 730 28.73 -21.05 -60.18
CA ARG A 730 29.03 -21.58 -61.52
C ARG A 730 29.12 -20.43 -62.52
N GLU A 731 30.27 -20.29 -63.17
CA GLU A 731 30.40 -19.44 -64.35
C GLU A 731 29.61 -20.06 -65.50
N LEU A 732 28.87 -19.23 -66.24
CA LEU A 732 28.30 -19.61 -67.52
C LEU A 732 29.44 -19.66 -68.55
N SER A 733 30.11 -20.81 -68.67
CA SER A 733 31.06 -21.07 -69.76
C SER A 733 30.34 -21.60 -70.99
N GLU A 734 30.23 -20.74 -72.01
CA GLU A 734 30.18 -20.99 -73.48
C GLU A 734 29.37 -22.15 -74.10
N SER A 735 28.54 -22.92 -73.39
CA SER A 735 27.89 -24.11 -73.98
C SER A 735 26.37 -24.16 -73.94
N ASP A 736 25.67 -23.01 -73.95
CA ASP A 736 24.27 -22.94 -74.34
C ASP A 736 24.02 -21.59 -75.02
N GLY A 737 23.74 -21.64 -76.33
CA GLY A 737 23.76 -20.49 -77.21
C GLY A 737 22.61 -19.52 -76.97
N ASP A 738 22.82 -18.50 -76.13
CA ASP A 738 22.23 -17.16 -76.25
C ASP A 738 22.88 -16.12 -75.30
N SER A 739 24.22 -16.03 -75.24
CA SER A 739 24.90 -15.04 -74.40
C SER A 739 25.24 -13.75 -75.15
N GLN A 740 24.41 -12.72 -74.92
CA GLN A 740 24.83 -11.33 -75.09
C GLN A 740 26.00 -11.05 -74.14
N GLN A 741 27.23 -11.13 -74.62
CA GLN A 741 28.36 -10.40 -74.04
C GLN A 741 28.02 -8.91 -74.13
N THR A 742 27.52 -8.33 -73.03
CA THR A 742 27.47 -6.87 -72.89
C THR A 742 28.89 -6.43 -72.53
N GLY A 743 29.52 -5.64 -73.40
CA GLY A 743 30.94 -5.28 -73.35
C GLY A 743 31.37 -4.36 -72.20
N ASN A 744 30.93 -4.64 -70.96
CA ASN A 744 31.13 -3.78 -69.78
C ASN A 744 31.78 -4.49 -68.57
N GLY A 745 32.48 -5.60 -68.75
CA GLY A 745 33.26 -6.22 -67.65
C GLY A 745 32.43 -6.80 -66.50
N VAL A 746 31.16 -7.17 -66.75
CA VAL A 746 30.25 -7.82 -65.79
C VAL A 746 30.03 -9.28 -66.20
N VAL A 747 30.27 -10.22 -65.28
CA VAL A 747 30.04 -11.66 -65.46
C VAL A 747 28.84 -12.07 -64.61
N THR A 748 27.87 -12.76 -65.20
CA THR A 748 26.73 -13.33 -64.47
C THR A 748 27.06 -14.76 -64.03
N CYS A 749 27.09 -14.99 -62.73
CA CYS A 749 27.28 -16.31 -62.14
C CYS A 749 25.96 -16.86 -61.60
N LYS A 750 25.83 -18.20 -61.52
CA LYS A 750 24.67 -18.83 -60.89
C LYS A 750 25.00 -19.37 -59.50
N VAL A 751 24.14 -19.10 -58.53
CA VAL A 751 24.24 -19.60 -57.15
C VAL A 751 22.92 -20.22 -56.72
N GLY A 752 22.94 -21.43 -56.17
CA GLY A 752 21.72 -22.08 -55.68
C GLY A 752 21.16 -21.45 -54.40
N CYS A 753 19.88 -21.10 -54.38
CA CYS A 753 19.17 -20.70 -53.17
C CYS A 753 18.81 -21.92 -52.32
N THR A 754 19.29 -22.03 -51.07
CA THR A 754 19.00 -23.20 -50.22
C THR A 754 17.58 -23.24 -49.66
N ILE A 755 16.78 -22.17 -49.83
CA ILE A 755 15.38 -22.12 -49.36
C ILE A 755 14.45 -22.76 -50.39
N CYS A 756 14.58 -22.38 -51.66
CA CYS A 756 13.71 -22.85 -52.73
C CYS A 756 14.40 -23.82 -53.71
N MET A 757 15.70 -24.08 -53.54
CA MET A 757 16.52 -24.98 -54.35
C MET A 757 16.62 -24.60 -55.85
N ASN A 758 16.35 -23.34 -56.20
CA ASN A 758 16.48 -22.80 -57.56
C ASN A 758 17.72 -21.89 -57.65
N ASP A 759 18.27 -21.77 -58.86
CA ASP A 759 19.43 -20.93 -59.15
C ASP A 759 19.09 -19.43 -59.15
N ILE A 760 20.00 -18.63 -58.62
CA ILE A 760 20.00 -17.16 -58.57
C ILE A 760 21.05 -16.65 -59.56
N ASP A 761 20.66 -15.70 -60.41
CA ASP A 761 21.61 -14.99 -61.28
C ASP A 761 22.29 -13.84 -60.52
N LEU A 762 23.60 -13.94 -60.33
CA LEU A 762 24.44 -13.00 -59.58
C LEU A 762 25.36 -12.23 -60.55
N PRO A 763 25.13 -10.94 -60.81
CA PRO A 763 26.04 -10.10 -61.58
C PRO A 763 27.27 -9.71 -60.73
N VAL A 764 28.46 -10.03 -61.21
CA VAL A 764 29.77 -9.75 -60.58
C VAL A 764 30.60 -8.86 -61.50
N ILE A 765 31.21 -7.81 -60.97
CA ILE A 765 32.05 -6.89 -61.74
C ILE A 765 33.52 -7.38 -61.70
N VAL A 766 34.10 -7.67 -62.87
CA VAL A 766 35.41 -8.31 -63.04
C VAL A 766 36.53 -7.31 -63.39
N GLU A 767 36.24 -6.25 -64.14
CA GLU A 767 37.24 -5.22 -64.49
C GLU A 767 36.79 -3.82 -64.06
N VAL A 768 37.62 -3.19 -63.21
CA VAL A 768 37.40 -1.86 -62.66
C VAL A 768 38.12 -0.84 -63.54
N ASP A 769 37.41 -0.25 -64.50
CA ASP A 769 37.87 0.99 -65.12
C ASP A 769 37.47 2.15 -64.18
N PRO A 770 38.41 2.86 -63.53
CA PRO A 770 38.11 3.82 -62.45
C PRO A 770 37.30 5.04 -62.91
N LYS A 771 37.13 5.23 -64.23
CA LYS A 771 36.28 6.28 -64.83
C LYS A 771 34.81 5.87 -65.05
N LEU A 772 34.47 4.61 -64.80
CA LEU A 772 33.12 4.03 -65.00
C LEU A 772 32.43 3.60 -63.69
N GLN A 773 32.84 4.14 -62.54
CA GLN A 773 32.08 3.98 -61.30
C GLN A 773 30.69 4.61 -61.45
N GLY A 774 29.67 3.79 -61.72
CA GLY A 774 28.29 4.17 -61.43
C GLY A 774 27.20 3.78 -62.42
N SER A 775 27.45 3.00 -63.47
CA SER A 775 26.34 2.56 -64.35
C SER A 775 26.40 1.09 -64.71
N LEU A 776 26.07 0.24 -63.73
CA LEU A 776 25.34 -1.00 -64.04
C LEU A 776 24.15 -0.63 -64.94
N ASN A 777 23.97 -1.36 -66.02
CA ASN A 777 22.81 -1.15 -66.89
C ASN A 777 21.53 -1.39 -66.09
N ALA A 778 20.41 -0.80 -66.52
CA ALA A 778 19.13 -0.96 -65.84
C ALA A 778 18.73 -2.44 -65.64
N ALA A 779 19.14 -3.32 -66.55
CA ALA A 779 18.95 -4.76 -66.44
C ALA A 779 19.75 -5.38 -65.28
N ASP A 780 21.01 -5.00 -65.08
CA ASP A 780 21.87 -5.56 -64.05
C ASP A 780 21.51 -5.03 -62.66
N LYS A 781 21.09 -3.76 -62.55
CA LYS A 781 20.49 -3.22 -61.32
C LYS A 781 19.21 -3.97 -60.92
N LYS A 782 18.40 -4.37 -61.90
CA LYS A 782 17.18 -5.15 -61.64
C LYS A 782 17.51 -6.57 -61.15
N LYS A 783 18.58 -7.20 -61.67
CA LYS A 783 19.08 -8.50 -61.17
C LYS A 783 19.68 -8.38 -59.76
N ALA A 784 20.40 -7.30 -59.47
CA ALA A 784 20.93 -7.00 -58.13
C ALA A 784 19.85 -6.88 -57.03
N GLN A 785 18.62 -6.57 -57.42
CA GLN A 785 17.47 -6.49 -56.51
C GLN A 785 16.76 -7.83 -56.28
N GLN A 786 17.13 -8.90 -57.01
CA GLN A 786 16.46 -10.21 -56.92
C GLN A 786 17.09 -11.16 -55.89
N TYR A 787 18.29 -10.85 -55.40
CA TYR A 787 18.97 -11.61 -54.36
C TYR A 787 19.24 -10.75 -53.14
N MET A 788 19.39 -11.39 -51.98
CA MET A 788 19.84 -10.77 -50.74
C MET A 788 21.05 -11.51 -50.21
N ILE A 789 22.06 -10.78 -49.75
CA ILE A 789 23.24 -11.33 -49.11
C ILE A 789 23.13 -11.06 -47.61
N ALA A 790 23.19 -12.11 -46.80
CA ALA A 790 23.20 -11.97 -45.35
C ALA A 790 24.58 -11.46 -44.85
N PRO A 791 24.68 -10.89 -43.62
CA PRO A 791 25.98 -10.51 -43.03
C PRO A 791 26.98 -11.66 -42.87
N CYS A 792 26.48 -12.90 -42.88
CA CYS A 792 27.29 -14.11 -42.91
C CYS A 792 27.69 -14.54 -44.33
N HIS A 793 27.50 -13.69 -45.34
CA HIS A 793 27.82 -13.88 -46.76
C HIS A 793 27.05 -15.02 -47.45
N HIS A 794 25.95 -15.50 -46.87
CA HIS A 794 25.04 -16.43 -47.55
C HIS A 794 24.05 -15.69 -48.46
N ILE A 795 23.83 -16.22 -49.66
CA ILE A 795 23.04 -15.60 -50.74
C ILE A 795 21.70 -16.32 -50.89
N PHE A 796 20.61 -15.57 -50.99
CA PHE A 796 19.24 -16.09 -51.13
C PHE A 796 18.44 -15.26 -52.14
N HIS A 797 17.35 -15.79 -52.67
CA HIS A 797 16.34 -14.95 -53.34
C HIS A 797 15.77 -13.94 -52.35
N LYS A 798 15.51 -12.72 -52.81
CA LYS A 798 14.87 -11.67 -52.02
C LYS A 798 13.58 -12.17 -51.36
N GLU A 799 12.65 -12.69 -52.16
CA GLU A 799 11.35 -13.17 -51.68
C GLU A 799 11.51 -14.30 -50.64
N CYS A 800 12.42 -15.23 -50.87
CA CYS A 800 12.66 -16.35 -49.96
C CYS A 800 13.21 -15.90 -48.60
N LEU A 801 14.17 -14.96 -48.59
CA LEU A 801 14.75 -14.48 -47.35
C LEU A 801 13.81 -13.53 -46.62
N GLU A 802 13.09 -12.65 -47.33
CA GLU A 802 12.07 -11.79 -46.74
C GLU A 802 10.96 -12.59 -46.06
N ASP A 803 10.46 -13.64 -46.72
CA ASP A 803 9.46 -14.52 -46.12
C ASP A 803 10.02 -15.30 -44.93
N TRP A 804 11.25 -15.80 -45.02
CA TRP A 804 11.91 -16.45 -43.88
C TRP A 804 12.06 -15.50 -42.67
N MET A 805 12.48 -14.25 -42.92
CA MET A 805 12.69 -13.24 -41.88
C MET A 805 11.41 -12.79 -41.17
N LYS A 806 10.23 -12.97 -41.80
CA LYS A 806 8.93 -12.82 -41.11
C LYS A 806 8.73 -13.86 -40.01
N TYR A 807 9.31 -15.05 -40.17
CA TYR A 807 9.20 -16.15 -39.20
C TYR A 807 10.40 -16.23 -38.25
N LYS A 808 11.63 -16.07 -38.75
CA LYS A 808 12.88 -16.13 -37.95
C LYS A 808 13.96 -15.20 -38.50
N LEU A 809 14.51 -14.34 -37.63
CA LEU A 809 15.66 -13.46 -37.93
C LEU A 809 17.00 -14.18 -37.74
N GLN A 810 17.15 -15.36 -38.35
CA GLN A 810 18.37 -16.16 -38.31
C GLN A 810 18.66 -16.70 -39.71
N CYS A 811 19.93 -16.74 -40.12
CA CYS A 811 20.32 -17.29 -41.41
C CYS A 811 19.89 -18.77 -41.51
N PRO A 812 19.18 -19.20 -42.58
CA PRO A 812 18.77 -20.60 -42.77
C PRO A 812 19.94 -21.60 -42.77
N ILE A 813 21.13 -21.15 -43.17
CA ILE A 813 22.31 -22.00 -43.33
C ILE A 813 23.12 -22.06 -42.03
N CYS A 814 23.61 -20.92 -41.52
CA CYS A 814 24.51 -20.90 -40.36
C CYS A 814 23.85 -20.46 -39.04
N ARG A 815 22.56 -20.10 -39.04
CA ARG A 815 21.81 -19.61 -37.87
C ARG A 815 22.34 -18.32 -37.22
N ASN A 816 23.32 -17.65 -37.84
CA ASN A 816 23.73 -16.31 -37.40
C ASN A 816 22.55 -15.33 -37.43
N PRO A 817 22.44 -14.41 -36.46
CA PRO A 817 21.36 -13.45 -36.40
C PRO A 817 21.35 -12.55 -37.63
N LEU A 818 20.17 -12.33 -38.19
CA LEU A 818 19.96 -11.41 -39.32
C LEU A 818 19.40 -10.08 -38.81
N PRO A 819 19.96 -8.93 -39.23
CA PRO A 819 19.30 -7.64 -39.07
C PRO A 819 17.86 -7.69 -39.64
N PRO A 820 16.86 -7.03 -39.04
CA PRO A 820 15.52 -6.97 -39.64
C PRO A 820 15.53 -6.12 -40.92
N VAL A 821 14.81 -6.55 -41.97
CA VAL A 821 14.57 -5.76 -43.21
C VAL A 821 13.48 -4.72 -43.01
#